data_AF-F0XE20-F1
#
_entry.id   AF-F0XE20-F1
#
_cell.length_a   1.000
_cell.length_b   1.000
_cell.length_c   1.000
_cell.angle_alpha   90.00
_cell.angle_beta   90.00
_cell.angle_gamma   90.00
#
_symmetry.space_group_name_H-M   'P 1'
#
loop_
_entity.id
_entity.type
_entity.pdbx_description
1 polymer ?
#
loop_
_entity_poly.entity_id
_entity_poly.type
_entity_poly.pdbx_seq_one_letter_code
_entity_poly.pdbx_strand_id
1 'polypeptide(L)'
;MMGSQLPHGIASVVAGVLFYSFINLFAVLVVIWLTWGHNERLTYVACLSYLVCLAIVASIIQQFHDALYWKDVVETQFKNLKLHPDNSQLVIANSPAGLDLGLFYIQFYVYNSASLLAMSWSIQLSQKVFGLAKSERSRRAFSQIDHFGKAFALAFPIITISCLSVKAVKKNRIGFIILADIPKGEYLDATGKQSSEAYKLITSPSGITIIGASPLGVWWGTRTILQQALLSLAESGVPSIPYGSGLDIPGWAIRGMMLDEGRHYHPPEFIIELCSYMSFFKQNTLQLHLSDNLYHNPNYTEEQSNELYARFRLWSEESAVAGLNLHANESYDRATFDTIQTKCASRGVTVIPEIEAPGHALVITQWKPELGLDTDSSQLNISHPEAIPTMKTIWETFLPWFHLKTVSIGADEYKGPEAAYNNFVNSMDGFIDNSTWTNVYQNVSVQHWYYGADNPYTDYILNNYSVVNSNDDFYVVNKWSHPGGYPNAVNLTRTFHGSPDGTYWRPNIFDQKNASDNPVLSSPYVLGSIVPLWNDYGANASVYSEAYYAWREGIPALADKQWGGNVSEANFTGLFAALQPKTPGQNLERTIPSKSDTIFNYELDGLRNSSFIPDSSPNNYTAHTTCTVGKDGSMTALAVSESRSVTTPLDSKGRNYTLSLSLRVDSLTDPTNATLLTGRDSILMLTPNITLFAGGNYFRLNATVPQGEWFRLDLVGRGNRTFAALNGGAEMQFLTIMGINGVYHHWAEIAIEAPLRKLGGSNCNWTGLFGGMSLKSTA
;
A
#
# COMPACT_ATOMS: atom_id res chain seq x y z
N MET A 1 -3.08 -41.16 -42.87
CA MET A 1 -2.78 -41.02 -41.43
C MET A 1 -3.37 -39.69 -40.99
N MET A 2 -4.43 -39.71 -40.18
CA MET A 2 -5.00 -38.48 -39.60
C MET A 2 -3.97 -37.91 -38.62
N GLY A 3 -3.44 -36.73 -38.90
CA GLY A 3 -2.58 -36.01 -37.96
C GLY A 3 -3.39 -35.62 -36.72
N SER A 4 -2.80 -35.77 -35.54
CA SER A 4 -3.39 -35.34 -34.27
C SER A 4 -3.96 -33.91 -34.38
N GLN A 5 -5.24 -33.74 -34.04
CA GLN A 5 -5.85 -32.41 -33.90
C GLN A 5 -5.37 -31.70 -32.62
N LEU A 6 -4.92 -32.46 -31.62
CA LEU A 6 -4.40 -31.93 -30.36
C LEU A 6 -3.07 -31.18 -30.56
N PRO A 7 -2.80 -30.13 -29.76
CA PRO A 7 -1.52 -29.45 -29.73
C PRO A 7 -0.38 -30.41 -29.34
N HIS A 8 0.83 -30.10 -29.82
CA HIS A 8 2.01 -30.94 -29.59
C HIS A 8 2.31 -31.06 -28.08
N GLY A 9 2.54 -32.29 -27.59
CA GLY A 9 2.89 -32.56 -26.19
C GLY A 9 1.73 -32.76 -25.21
N ILE A 10 0.47 -32.65 -25.64
CA ILE A 10 -0.70 -32.70 -24.73
C ILE A 10 -1.35 -34.09 -24.65
N ALA A 11 -1.02 -35.01 -25.56
CA ALA A 11 -1.66 -36.33 -25.64
C ALA A 11 -1.53 -37.17 -24.36
N SER A 12 -0.39 -37.10 -23.67
CA SER A 12 -0.18 -37.81 -22.40
C SER A 12 -1.05 -37.26 -21.27
N VAL A 13 -1.29 -35.95 -21.24
CA VAL A 13 -2.18 -35.30 -20.26
C VAL A 13 -3.62 -35.72 -20.50
N VAL A 14 -4.10 -35.69 -21.75
CA VAL A 14 -5.46 -36.12 -22.11
C VAL A 14 -5.69 -37.58 -21.72
N ALA A 15 -4.73 -38.46 -22.00
CA ALA A 15 -4.81 -39.86 -21.61
C ALA A 15 -4.87 -40.04 -20.07
N GLY A 16 -4.07 -39.28 -19.33
CA GLY A 16 -4.07 -39.28 -17.86
C GLY A 16 -5.40 -38.82 -17.26
N VAL A 17 -5.97 -37.74 -17.79
CA VAL A 17 -7.27 -37.19 -17.31
C VAL A 17 -8.43 -38.14 -17.64
N LEU A 18 -8.43 -38.75 -18.82
CA LEU A 18 -9.43 -39.75 -19.20
C LEU A 18 -9.36 -40.97 -18.28
N PHE A 19 -8.16 -41.49 -18.02
CA PHE A 19 -7.96 -42.62 -17.11
C PHE A 19 -8.46 -42.32 -15.70
N TYR A 20 -8.14 -41.15 -15.16
CA TYR A 20 -8.63 -40.71 -13.85
C TYR A 20 -10.15 -40.54 -13.83
N SER A 21 -10.74 -40.03 -14.91
CA SER A 21 -12.20 -39.88 -15.05
C SER A 21 -12.92 -41.23 -15.00
N PHE A 22 -12.36 -42.29 -15.61
CA PHE A 22 -12.92 -43.63 -15.52
C PHE A 22 -12.79 -44.25 -14.12
N ILE A 23 -11.70 -43.98 -13.39
CA ILE A 23 -11.56 -44.38 -11.98
C ILE A 23 -12.67 -43.73 -11.14
N ASN A 24 -12.89 -42.43 -11.31
CA ASN A 24 -13.94 -41.71 -10.60
C ASN A 24 -15.33 -42.22 -10.96
N LEU A 25 -15.56 -42.56 -12.24
CA LEU A 25 -16.82 -43.16 -12.68
C LEU A 25 -17.06 -44.49 -11.98
N PHE A 26 -16.04 -45.35 -11.89
CA PHE A 26 -16.15 -46.61 -11.16
C PHE A 26 -16.45 -46.37 -9.67
N ALA A 27 -15.72 -45.47 -9.02
CA ALA A 27 -15.92 -45.15 -7.61
C ALA A 27 -17.34 -44.64 -7.32
N VAL A 28 -17.89 -43.74 -8.15
CA VAL A 28 -19.25 -43.22 -7.94
C VAL A 28 -20.32 -44.29 -8.21
N LEU A 29 -20.10 -45.18 -9.18
CA LEU A 29 -21.01 -46.31 -9.42
C LEU A 29 -21.05 -47.27 -8.24
N VAL A 30 -19.91 -47.49 -7.55
CA VAL A 30 -19.86 -48.26 -6.30
C VAL A 30 -20.69 -47.58 -5.21
N VAL A 31 -20.58 -46.25 -5.05
CA VAL A 31 -21.38 -45.49 -4.06
C VAL A 31 -22.89 -45.58 -4.39
N ILE A 32 -23.26 -45.46 -5.66
CA ILE A 32 -24.64 -45.64 -6.12
C ILE A 32 -25.13 -47.05 -5.78
N TRP A 33 -24.34 -48.07 -6.10
CA TRP A 33 -24.68 -49.45 -5.80
C TRP A 33 -24.85 -49.71 -4.30
N LEU A 34 -23.96 -49.19 -3.46
CA LEU A 34 -24.05 -49.30 -1.99
C LEU A 34 -25.32 -48.62 -1.45
N THR A 35 -25.59 -47.38 -1.86
CA THR A 35 -26.80 -46.66 -1.41
C THR A 35 -28.08 -47.37 -1.87
N TRP A 36 -28.07 -48.01 -3.03
CA TRP A 36 -29.20 -48.80 -3.52
C TRP A 36 -29.37 -50.11 -2.74
N GLY A 37 -28.27 -50.81 -2.46
CA GLY A 37 -28.26 -52.06 -1.70
C GLY A 37 -28.75 -51.88 -0.26
N HIS A 38 -28.50 -50.72 0.35
CA HIS A 38 -28.97 -50.37 1.70
C HIS A 38 -30.32 -49.64 1.73
N ASN A 39 -31.03 -49.54 0.59
CA ASN A 39 -32.33 -48.88 0.47
C ASN A 39 -32.32 -47.36 0.80
N GLU A 40 -31.17 -46.70 0.63
CA GLU A 40 -30.93 -45.28 0.93
C GLU A 40 -30.98 -44.38 -0.33
N ARG A 41 -31.90 -44.66 -1.25
CA ARG A 41 -31.88 -44.11 -2.63
C ARG A 41 -32.11 -42.60 -2.74
N LEU A 42 -32.60 -41.95 -1.68
CA LEU A 42 -32.97 -40.53 -1.65
C LEU A 42 -32.20 -39.73 -0.57
N THR A 43 -31.12 -40.30 -0.04
CA THR A 43 -30.22 -39.58 0.87
C THR A 43 -29.41 -38.53 0.10
N TYR A 44 -28.82 -37.55 0.80
CA TYR A 44 -27.93 -36.57 0.17
C TYR A 44 -26.74 -37.23 -0.53
N VAL A 45 -26.18 -38.28 0.08
CA VAL A 45 -25.09 -39.06 -0.51
C VAL A 45 -25.53 -39.71 -1.82
N ALA A 46 -26.72 -40.32 -1.85
CA ALA A 46 -27.28 -40.89 -3.07
C ALA A 46 -27.52 -39.82 -4.15
N CYS A 47 -28.20 -38.71 -3.81
CA CYS A 47 -28.46 -37.61 -4.76
C CYS A 47 -27.17 -36.98 -5.30
N LEU A 48 -26.17 -36.75 -4.45
CA LEU A 48 -24.85 -36.26 -4.86
C LEU A 48 -24.16 -37.25 -5.79
N SER A 49 -24.21 -38.55 -5.48
CA SER A 49 -23.60 -39.58 -6.34
C SER A 49 -24.22 -39.63 -7.73
N TYR A 50 -25.54 -39.44 -7.86
CA TYR A 50 -26.20 -39.37 -9.18
C TYR A 50 -25.73 -38.16 -10.00
N LEU A 51 -25.63 -36.99 -9.37
CA LEU A 51 -25.16 -35.78 -10.00
C LEU A 51 -23.68 -35.88 -10.39
N VAL A 52 -22.83 -36.37 -9.50
CA VAL A 52 -21.40 -36.60 -9.76
C VAL A 52 -21.22 -37.60 -10.90
N CYS A 53 -22.02 -38.69 -10.94
CA CYS A 53 -22.01 -39.62 -12.07
C CYS A 53 -22.36 -38.93 -13.39
N LEU A 54 -23.38 -38.06 -13.40
CA LEU A 54 -23.76 -37.30 -14.60
C LEU A 54 -22.66 -36.33 -15.05
N ALA A 55 -21.99 -35.62 -14.12
CA ALA A 55 -20.86 -34.76 -14.43
C ALA A 55 -19.67 -35.54 -14.99
N ILE A 56 -19.32 -36.68 -14.40
CA ILE A 56 -18.20 -37.50 -14.87
C ILE A 56 -18.48 -38.02 -16.29
N VAL A 57 -19.69 -38.51 -16.55
CA VAL A 57 -20.08 -38.95 -17.91
C VAL A 57 -20.02 -37.79 -18.91
N ALA A 58 -20.56 -36.62 -18.56
CA ALA A 58 -20.48 -35.43 -19.42
C ALA A 58 -19.01 -35.00 -19.67
N SER A 59 -18.17 -35.06 -18.66
CA SER A 59 -16.73 -34.74 -18.75
C SER A 59 -15.99 -35.73 -19.66
N ILE A 60 -16.26 -37.04 -19.55
CA ILE A 60 -15.68 -38.05 -20.43
C ILE A 60 -16.09 -37.80 -21.89
N ILE A 61 -17.37 -37.50 -22.14
CA ILE A 61 -17.85 -37.17 -23.50
C ILE A 61 -17.15 -35.93 -24.04
N GLN A 62 -17.03 -34.87 -23.23
CA GLN A 62 -16.32 -33.64 -23.60
C GLN A 62 -14.86 -33.90 -23.94
N GLN A 63 -14.14 -34.66 -23.09
CA GLN A 63 -12.73 -34.97 -23.30
C GLN A 63 -12.50 -35.81 -24.57
N PHE A 64 -13.39 -36.75 -24.89
CA PHE A 64 -13.32 -37.49 -26.16
C PHE A 64 -13.60 -36.58 -27.35
N HIS A 65 -14.58 -35.68 -27.25
CA HIS A 65 -14.88 -34.71 -28.29
C HIS A 65 -13.69 -33.78 -28.56
N ASP A 66 -13.11 -33.20 -27.51
CA ASP A 66 -11.95 -32.31 -27.61
C ASP A 66 -10.71 -33.05 -28.14
N ALA A 67 -10.48 -34.30 -27.69
CA ALA A 67 -9.35 -35.11 -28.16
C ALA A 67 -9.42 -35.41 -29.66
N LEU A 68 -10.63 -35.58 -30.20
CA LEU A 68 -10.85 -35.92 -31.61
C LEU A 68 -10.95 -34.68 -32.51
N TYR A 69 -11.50 -33.57 -31.99
CA TYR A 69 -11.93 -32.42 -32.80
C TYR A 69 -11.40 -31.06 -32.29
N TRP A 70 -10.32 -31.03 -31.51
CA TRP A 70 -9.77 -29.81 -30.90
C TRP A 70 -9.71 -28.58 -31.80
N LYS A 71 -9.17 -28.71 -33.03
CA LYS A 71 -9.03 -27.57 -33.94
C LYS A 71 -10.40 -27.08 -34.42
N ASP A 72 -11.28 -28.01 -34.74
CA ASP A 72 -12.64 -27.69 -35.18
C ASP A 72 -13.45 -27.02 -34.07
N VAL A 73 -13.28 -27.44 -32.81
CA VAL A 73 -13.89 -26.84 -31.62
C VAL A 73 -13.41 -25.39 -31.45
N VAL A 74 -12.09 -25.16 -31.45
CA VAL A 74 -11.50 -23.82 -31.28
C VAL A 74 -11.89 -22.88 -32.43
N GLU A 75 -11.86 -23.37 -33.68
CA GLU A 75 -12.30 -22.58 -34.83
C GLU A 75 -13.79 -22.22 -34.76
N THR A 76 -14.61 -23.16 -34.32
CA THR A 76 -16.06 -22.94 -34.17
C THR A 76 -16.34 -21.93 -33.07
N GLN A 77 -15.66 -22.03 -31.92
CA GLN A 77 -15.75 -21.04 -30.83
C GLN A 77 -15.37 -19.63 -31.33
N PHE A 78 -14.28 -19.52 -32.08
CA PHE A 78 -13.85 -18.25 -32.68
C PHE A 78 -14.88 -17.67 -33.67
N LYS A 79 -15.38 -18.50 -34.60
CA LYS A 79 -16.41 -18.08 -35.58
C LYS A 79 -17.71 -17.67 -34.88
N ASN A 80 -18.12 -18.42 -33.85
CA ASN A 80 -19.33 -18.17 -33.08
C ASN A 80 -19.25 -16.86 -32.29
N LEU A 81 -18.09 -16.56 -31.69
CA LEU A 81 -17.82 -15.28 -31.02
C LEU A 81 -17.92 -14.10 -32.00
N LYS A 82 -17.41 -14.26 -33.22
CA LYS A 82 -17.45 -13.21 -34.27
C LYS A 82 -18.86 -12.95 -34.80
N LEU A 83 -19.70 -13.98 -34.92
CA LEU A 83 -21.07 -13.86 -35.43
C LEU A 83 -22.06 -13.29 -34.40
N HIS A 84 -21.74 -13.42 -33.11
CA HIS A 84 -22.63 -13.02 -32.01
C HIS A 84 -21.91 -12.20 -30.93
N PRO A 85 -21.31 -11.04 -31.28
CA PRO A 85 -20.52 -10.22 -30.35
C PRO A 85 -21.36 -9.66 -29.19
N ASP A 86 -22.66 -9.47 -29.40
CA ASP A 86 -23.59 -8.93 -28.39
C ASP A 86 -24.16 -10.00 -27.44
N ASN A 87 -23.75 -11.27 -27.59
CA ASN A 87 -24.23 -12.36 -26.75
C ASN A 87 -23.32 -12.54 -25.53
N SER A 88 -23.76 -11.97 -24.40
CA SER A 88 -22.99 -11.96 -23.15
C SER A 88 -22.60 -13.36 -22.67
N GLN A 89 -23.44 -14.37 -22.94
CA GLN A 89 -23.15 -15.77 -22.62
C GLN A 89 -21.93 -16.30 -23.37
N LEU A 90 -21.84 -16.01 -24.67
CA LEU A 90 -20.78 -16.52 -25.53
C LEU A 90 -19.45 -15.81 -25.24
N VAL A 91 -19.49 -14.52 -24.89
CA VAL A 91 -18.29 -13.75 -24.49
C VAL A 91 -17.70 -14.27 -23.17
N ILE A 92 -18.54 -14.69 -22.22
CA ILE A 92 -18.10 -15.11 -20.89
C ILE A 92 -17.67 -16.58 -20.84
N ALA A 93 -18.40 -17.47 -21.53
CA ALA A 93 -18.19 -18.92 -21.44
C ALA A 93 -17.20 -19.50 -22.46
N ASN A 94 -16.37 -18.69 -23.13
CA ASN A 94 -15.51 -19.09 -24.27
C ASN A 94 -16.30 -19.61 -25.51
N SER A 95 -17.50 -19.07 -25.75
CA SER A 95 -18.30 -19.29 -26.97
C SER A 95 -18.59 -20.75 -27.36
N PRO A 96 -18.95 -21.65 -26.42
CA PRO A 96 -19.22 -23.04 -26.74
C PRO A 96 -20.38 -23.13 -27.74
N ALA A 97 -20.29 -24.10 -28.66
CA ALA A 97 -21.25 -24.30 -29.73
C ALA A 97 -21.63 -25.78 -29.84
N GLY A 98 -22.83 -26.06 -30.38
CA GLY A 98 -23.27 -27.44 -30.64
C GLY A 98 -23.24 -28.32 -29.39
N LEU A 99 -22.47 -29.42 -29.46
CA LEU A 99 -22.33 -30.40 -28.39
C LEU A 99 -21.72 -29.80 -27.11
N ASP A 100 -20.69 -28.98 -27.25
CA ASP A 100 -19.97 -28.37 -26.11
C ASP A 100 -20.86 -27.42 -25.31
N LEU A 101 -21.79 -26.74 -26.00
CA LEU A 101 -22.78 -25.90 -25.33
C LEU A 101 -23.76 -26.73 -24.50
N GLY A 102 -24.17 -27.89 -25.00
CA GLY A 102 -25.03 -28.83 -24.27
C GLY A 102 -24.32 -29.39 -23.03
N LEU A 103 -23.06 -29.81 -23.19
CA LEU A 103 -22.24 -30.34 -22.10
C LEU A 103 -21.93 -29.27 -21.04
N PHE A 104 -21.67 -28.03 -21.46
CA PHE A 104 -21.53 -26.87 -20.56
C PHE A 104 -22.75 -26.69 -19.65
N TYR A 105 -23.96 -26.75 -20.20
CA TYR A 105 -25.18 -26.61 -19.39
C TYR A 105 -25.40 -27.78 -18.44
N ILE A 106 -25.03 -29.01 -18.83
CA ILE A 106 -25.08 -30.18 -17.95
C ILE A 106 -24.12 -29.98 -16.77
N GLN A 107 -22.88 -29.55 -17.04
CA GLN A 107 -21.89 -29.29 -15.99
C GLN A 107 -22.34 -28.15 -15.06
N PHE A 108 -22.85 -27.06 -15.64
CA PHE A 108 -23.40 -25.93 -14.87
C PHE A 108 -24.56 -26.38 -13.96
N TYR A 109 -25.50 -27.17 -14.49
CA TYR A 109 -26.61 -27.72 -13.73
C TYR A 109 -26.12 -28.59 -12.57
N VAL A 110 -25.28 -29.58 -12.88
CA VAL A 110 -24.77 -30.56 -11.93
C VAL A 110 -24.00 -29.90 -10.80
N TYR A 111 -23.08 -28.99 -11.12
CA TYR A 111 -22.30 -28.31 -10.09
C TYR A 111 -23.22 -27.55 -9.13
N ASN A 112 -24.12 -26.71 -9.65
CA ASN A 112 -24.98 -25.88 -8.81
C ASN A 112 -25.93 -26.73 -7.95
N SER A 113 -26.47 -27.81 -8.50
CA SER A 113 -27.29 -28.75 -7.74
C SER A 113 -26.49 -29.49 -6.67
N ALA A 114 -25.26 -29.91 -6.97
CA ALA A 114 -24.40 -30.57 -6.00
C ALA A 114 -24.00 -29.63 -4.85
N SER A 115 -23.65 -28.37 -5.13
CA SER A 115 -23.32 -27.39 -4.09
C SER A 115 -24.51 -27.11 -3.16
N LEU A 116 -25.72 -26.94 -3.71
CA LEU A 116 -26.92 -26.70 -2.90
C LEU A 116 -27.34 -27.93 -2.08
N LEU A 117 -27.16 -29.14 -2.62
CA LEU A 117 -27.32 -30.39 -1.87
C LEU A 117 -26.30 -30.52 -0.75
N ALA A 118 -25.02 -30.22 -1.00
CA ALA A 118 -23.97 -30.26 0.00
C ALA A 118 -24.25 -29.25 1.13
N MET A 119 -24.64 -28.01 0.79
CA MET A 119 -25.01 -26.99 1.78
C MET A 119 -26.22 -27.43 2.64
N SER A 120 -27.28 -27.93 2.01
CA SER A 120 -28.47 -28.44 2.71
C SER A 120 -28.12 -29.61 3.62
N TRP A 121 -27.23 -30.49 3.16
CA TRP A 121 -26.72 -31.62 3.94
C TRP A 121 -25.89 -31.16 5.14
N SER A 122 -25.00 -30.18 4.99
CA SER A 122 -24.21 -29.62 6.08
C SER A 122 -25.10 -29.00 7.17
N ILE A 123 -26.15 -28.25 6.79
CA ILE A 123 -27.11 -27.68 7.74
C ILE A 123 -27.83 -28.80 8.52
N GLN A 124 -28.26 -29.86 7.82
CA GLN A 124 -28.91 -31.01 8.46
C GLN A 124 -27.95 -31.76 9.40
N LEU A 125 -26.71 -31.97 8.96
CA LEU A 125 -25.68 -32.66 9.72
C LEU A 125 -25.35 -31.88 11.00
N SER A 126 -25.13 -30.56 10.90
CA SER A 126 -24.88 -29.69 12.04
C SER A 126 -26.02 -29.72 13.06
N GLN A 127 -27.27 -29.73 12.60
CA GLN A 127 -28.43 -29.90 13.49
C GLN A 127 -28.44 -31.26 14.20
N LYS A 128 -28.10 -32.36 13.50
CA LYS A 128 -28.08 -33.71 14.07
C LYS A 128 -26.92 -33.92 15.05
N VAL A 129 -25.77 -33.32 14.79
CA VAL A 129 -24.55 -33.48 15.60
C VAL A 129 -24.59 -32.53 16.81
N PHE A 130 -24.94 -31.26 16.62
CA PHE A 130 -24.83 -30.23 17.66
C PHE A 130 -26.16 -29.86 18.32
N GLY A 131 -27.30 -30.38 17.85
CA GLY A 131 -28.59 -30.19 18.51
C GLY A 131 -29.08 -28.73 18.56
N LEU A 132 -28.75 -27.92 17.55
CA LEU A 132 -28.96 -26.46 17.53
C LEU A 132 -30.44 -26.05 17.76
N ALA A 133 -31.39 -26.84 17.24
CA ALA A 133 -32.83 -26.68 17.42
C ALA A 133 -33.34 -27.36 18.70
N LYS A 134 -33.57 -26.56 19.76
CA LYS A 134 -34.04 -27.06 21.06
C LYS A 134 -35.57 -27.20 21.16
N SER A 135 -36.37 -26.44 20.39
CA SER A 135 -37.84 -26.44 20.44
C SER A 135 -38.49 -27.28 19.34
N GLU A 136 -39.70 -27.82 19.55
CA GLU A 136 -40.45 -28.57 18.51
C GLU A 136 -40.67 -27.76 17.23
N ARG A 137 -40.97 -26.46 17.37
CA ARG A 137 -41.15 -25.56 16.22
C ARG A 137 -39.87 -25.44 15.39
N SER A 138 -38.72 -25.33 16.05
CA SER A 138 -37.42 -25.30 15.38
C SER A 138 -37.08 -26.64 14.71
N ARG A 139 -37.34 -27.78 15.35
CA ARG A 139 -37.12 -29.11 14.74
C ARG A 139 -38.00 -29.34 13.52
N ARG A 140 -39.27 -28.90 13.55
CA ARG A 140 -40.16 -28.94 12.37
C ARG A 140 -39.62 -28.07 11.23
N ALA A 141 -39.12 -26.88 11.54
CA ALA A 141 -38.49 -26.01 10.54
C ALA A 141 -37.25 -26.66 9.88
N PHE A 142 -36.37 -27.28 10.66
CA PHE A 142 -35.21 -28.01 10.13
C PHE A 142 -35.60 -29.25 9.28
N SER A 143 -36.67 -29.97 9.66
CA SER A 143 -37.20 -31.08 8.86
C SER A 143 -37.81 -30.62 7.53
N GLN A 144 -38.43 -29.43 7.51
CA GLN A 144 -38.92 -28.80 6.28
C GLN A 144 -37.76 -28.33 5.39
N ILE A 145 -36.68 -27.79 5.98
CA ILE A 145 -35.45 -27.42 5.26
C ILE A 145 -34.82 -28.64 4.56
N ASP A 146 -34.89 -29.83 5.14
CA ASP A 146 -34.37 -31.06 4.52
C ASP A 146 -35.12 -31.43 3.22
N HIS A 147 -36.45 -31.47 3.28
CA HIS A 147 -37.27 -31.80 2.11
C HIS A 147 -37.24 -30.70 1.05
N PHE A 148 -37.30 -29.45 1.49
CA PHE A 148 -37.24 -28.28 0.61
C PHE A 148 -35.86 -28.12 -0.01
N GLY A 149 -34.78 -28.34 0.75
CA GLY A 149 -33.39 -28.17 0.30
C GLY A 149 -33.04 -29.07 -0.88
N LYS A 150 -33.47 -30.34 -0.86
CA LYS A 150 -33.29 -31.26 -2.00
C LYS A 150 -34.06 -30.82 -3.25
N ALA A 151 -35.33 -30.44 -3.08
CA ALA A 151 -36.16 -29.99 -4.19
C ALA A 151 -35.64 -28.66 -4.79
N PHE A 152 -35.26 -27.72 -3.92
CA PHE A 152 -34.69 -26.43 -4.28
C PHE A 152 -33.35 -26.60 -5.01
N ALA A 153 -32.46 -27.47 -4.51
CA ALA A 153 -31.16 -27.73 -5.13
C ALA A 153 -31.29 -28.23 -6.58
N LEU A 154 -32.35 -28.98 -6.90
CA LEU A 154 -32.59 -29.48 -8.26
C LEU A 154 -33.36 -28.47 -9.13
N ALA A 155 -34.29 -27.69 -8.55
CA ALA A 155 -35.12 -26.75 -9.30
C ALA A 155 -34.45 -25.41 -9.58
N PHE A 156 -33.71 -24.86 -8.60
CA PHE A 156 -33.11 -23.53 -8.70
C PHE A 156 -32.14 -23.39 -9.89
N PRO A 157 -31.21 -24.34 -10.15
CA PRO A 157 -30.32 -24.24 -11.30
C PRO A 157 -31.06 -24.29 -12.65
N ILE A 158 -32.18 -25.02 -12.76
CA ILE A 158 -33.04 -25.04 -13.96
C ILE A 158 -33.65 -23.67 -14.20
N ILE A 159 -34.16 -23.04 -13.13
CA ILE A 159 -34.72 -21.69 -13.18
C ILE A 159 -33.65 -20.70 -13.62
N THR A 160 -32.45 -20.76 -13.03
CA THR A 160 -31.32 -19.89 -13.42
C THR A 160 -30.92 -20.08 -14.88
N ILE A 161 -30.77 -21.32 -15.36
CA ILE A 161 -30.49 -21.61 -16.78
C ILE A 161 -31.59 -21.05 -17.69
N SER A 162 -32.84 -21.17 -17.28
CA SER A 162 -33.99 -20.65 -18.02
C SER A 162 -33.98 -19.11 -18.09
N CYS A 163 -33.66 -18.44 -16.98
CA CYS A 163 -33.49 -17.00 -16.92
C CYS A 163 -32.32 -16.52 -17.79
N LEU A 164 -31.18 -17.22 -17.75
CA LEU A 164 -30.01 -16.95 -18.60
C LEU A 164 -30.29 -17.19 -20.08
N SER A 165 -31.30 -18.01 -20.40
CA SER A 165 -31.72 -18.30 -21.76
C SER A 165 -32.60 -17.20 -22.38
N VAL A 166 -33.11 -16.26 -21.58
CA VAL A 166 -33.95 -15.16 -22.06
C VAL A 166 -33.15 -14.17 -22.92
N LYS A 167 -33.65 -13.86 -24.13
CA LYS A 167 -33.00 -12.94 -25.08
C LYS A 167 -32.66 -11.58 -24.47
N ALA A 168 -33.54 -11.04 -23.63
CA ALA A 168 -33.33 -9.77 -22.94
C ALA A 168 -32.15 -9.83 -21.96
N VAL A 169 -31.97 -10.96 -21.26
CA VAL A 169 -30.84 -11.19 -20.34
C VAL A 169 -29.55 -11.38 -21.15
N LYS A 170 -29.55 -12.19 -22.22
CA LYS A 170 -28.35 -12.39 -23.07
C LYS A 170 -27.82 -11.09 -23.70
N LYS A 171 -28.73 -10.16 -24.05
CA LYS A 171 -28.38 -8.83 -24.59
C LYS A 171 -27.97 -7.84 -23.51
N ASN A 172 -28.41 -8.02 -22.26
CA ASN A 172 -28.04 -7.14 -21.15
C ASN A 172 -26.86 -7.73 -20.39
N ARG A 173 -25.66 -7.23 -20.70
CA ARG A 173 -24.41 -7.73 -20.12
C ARG A 173 -24.37 -7.70 -18.60
N ILE A 174 -24.86 -6.63 -17.98
CA ILE A 174 -24.89 -6.49 -16.52
C ILE A 174 -25.89 -7.48 -15.91
N GLY A 175 -27.10 -7.55 -16.47
CA GLY A 175 -28.12 -8.51 -16.04
C GLY A 175 -27.66 -9.97 -16.21
N PHE A 176 -26.94 -10.27 -17.29
CA PHE A 176 -26.36 -11.58 -17.53
C PHE A 176 -25.29 -11.93 -16.50
N ILE A 177 -24.33 -11.03 -16.23
CA ILE A 177 -23.26 -11.26 -15.25
C ILE A 177 -23.85 -11.46 -13.84
N ILE A 178 -24.81 -10.63 -13.42
CA ILE A 178 -25.46 -10.79 -12.11
C ILE A 178 -26.19 -12.15 -11.97
N LEU A 179 -26.78 -12.64 -13.06
CA LEU A 179 -27.51 -13.92 -13.08
C LEU A 179 -26.60 -15.15 -13.29
N ALA A 180 -25.48 -14.99 -14.01
CA ALA A 180 -24.57 -16.06 -14.41
C ALA A 180 -23.41 -16.25 -13.44
N ASP A 181 -23.00 -15.17 -12.77
CA ASP A 181 -21.76 -15.05 -12.02
C ASP A 181 -22.05 -14.74 -10.54
N ILE A 182 -22.77 -15.65 -9.89
CA ILE A 182 -22.56 -15.87 -8.44
C ILE A 182 -21.13 -16.46 -8.38
N PRO A 183 -20.12 -15.69 -7.94
CA PRO A 183 -18.74 -15.84 -8.41
C PRO A 183 -18.20 -17.25 -8.22
N LYS A 184 -17.84 -17.89 -9.33
CA LYS A 184 -17.13 -19.18 -9.41
C LYS A 184 -15.94 -19.04 -10.35
N GLY A 185 -14.85 -18.50 -9.82
CA GLY A 185 -13.51 -18.71 -10.35
C GLY A 185 -12.63 -19.10 -9.18
N GLU A 186 -11.80 -20.14 -9.33
CA GLU A 186 -10.73 -20.40 -8.37
C GLU A 186 -9.62 -19.36 -8.58
N TYR A 187 -9.76 -18.21 -7.94
CA TYR A 187 -8.79 -17.12 -8.00
C TYR A 187 -7.70 -17.37 -6.94
N LEU A 188 -6.81 -18.34 -7.19
CA LEU A 188 -5.81 -18.73 -6.20
C LEU A 188 -4.55 -17.87 -6.29
N ASP A 189 -4.09 -17.33 -5.15
CA ASP A 189 -2.80 -16.66 -5.02
C ASP A 189 -1.62 -17.66 -5.06
N ALA A 190 -0.38 -17.18 -4.94
CA ALA A 190 0.79 -18.07 -5.00
C ALA A 190 0.83 -19.11 -3.86
N THR A 191 0.11 -18.85 -2.75
CA THR A 191 -0.04 -19.76 -1.60
C THR A 191 -1.19 -20.76 -1.75
N GLY A 192 -1.95 -20.68 -2.85
CA GLY A 192 -3.12 -21.53 -3.10
C GLY A 192 -4.39 -21.08 -2.37
N LYS A 193 -4.45 -19.86 -1.86
CA LYS A 193 -5.64 -19.29 -1.19
C LYS A 193 -6.49 -18.47 -2.15
N GLN A 194 -7.80 -18.46 -1.95
CA GLN A 194 -8.71 -17.61 -2.72
C GLN A 194 -8.39 -16.12 -2.48
N SER A 195 -8.18 -15.38 -3.56
CA SER A 195 -7.88 -13.96 -3.55
C SER A 195 -9.07 -13.15 -4.02
N SER A 196 -9.47 -12.18 -3.19
CA SER A 196 -10.47 -11.18 -3.55
C SER A 196 -9.91 -10.09 -4.49
N GLU A 197 -8.60 -10.07 -4.71
CA GLU A 197 -7.88 -9.05 -5.48
C GLU A 197 -7.66 -9.44 -6.94
N ALA A 198 -8.03 -10.66 -7.33
CA ALA A 198 -7.92 -11.13 -8.69
C ALA A 198 -8.85 -10.39 -9.66
N TYR A 199 -8.42 -10.26 -10.92
CA TYR A 199 -9.27 -9.73 -11.98
C TYR A 199 -8.95 -10.31 -13.35
N LYS A 200 -9.99 -10.37 -14.19
CA LYS A 200 -9.89 -10.66 -15.62
C LYS A 200 -10.06 -9.36 -16.40
N LEU A 201 -9.10 -9.05 -17.26
CA LEU A 201 -9.14 -7.94 -18.20
C LEU A 201 -9.44 -8.48 -19.61
N ILE A 202 -10.37 -7.85 -20.32
CA ILE A 202 -10.70 -8.17 -21.72
C ILE A 202 -10.74 -6.86 -22.51
N THR A 203 -9.93 -6.77 -23.55
CA THR A 203 -9.81 -5.61 -24.44
C THR A 203 -10.17 -6.03 -25.86
N SER A 204 -11.07 -5.29 -26.50
CA SER A 204 -11.58 -5.62 -27.85
C SER A 204 -11.99 -4.36 -28.59
N PRO A 205 -12.33 -4.44 -29.90
CA PRO A 205 -12.84 -3.29 -30.64
C PRO A 205 -14.12 -2.67 -30.06
N SER A 206 -14.92 -3.44 -29.30
CA SER A 206 -16.14 -2.93 -28.64
C SER A 206 -15.88 -2.28 -27.28
N GLY A 207 -14.65 -2.36 -26.75
CA GLY A 207 -14.25 -1.69 -25.52
C GLY A 207 -13.42 -2.57 -24.58
N ILE A 208 -13.24 -2.06 -23.35
CA ILE A 208 -12.46 -2.68 -22.28
C ILE A 208 -13.40 -3.14 -21.18
N THR A 209 -13.16 -4.34 -20.65
CA THR A 209 -13.94 -4.93 -19.55
C THR A 209 -13.01 -5.44 -18.46
N ILE A 210 -13.33 -5.11 -17.22
CA ILE A 210 -12.67 -5.64 -16.03
C ILE A 210 -13.72 -6.43 -15.25
N ILE A 211 -13.37 -7.65 -14.87
CA ILE A 211 -14.19 -8.50 -14.00
C ILE A 211 -13.30 -8.84 -12.80
N GLY A 212 -13.58 -8.27 -11.63
CA GLY A 212 -12.82 -8.55 -10.40
C GLY A 212 -13.51 -9.59 -9.54
N ALA A 213 -12.74 -10.37 -8.79
CA ALA A 213 -13.25 -11.25 -7.73
C ALA A 213 -13.95 -10.45 -6.60
N SER A 214 -13.60 -9.17 -6.46
CA SER A 214 -14.26 -8.18 -5.61
C SER A 214 -14.08 -6.77 -6.21
N PRO A 215 -14.66 -5.70 -5.60
CA PRO A 215 -14.37 -4.33 -5.99
C PRO A 215 -12.87 -4.00 -6.00
N LEU A 216 -12.07 -4.60 -5.11
CA LEU A 216 -10.62 -4.39 -5.06
C LEU A 216 -9.91 -5.01 -6.27
N GLY A 217 -10.35 -6.18 -6.74
CA GLY A 217 -9.87 -6.75 -8.00
C GLY A 217 -10.19 -5.86 -9.20
N VAL A 218 -11.40 -5.28 -9.26
CA VAL A 218 -11.74 -4.30 -10.30
C VAL A 218 -10.81 -3.09 -10.23
N TRP A 219 -10.55 -2.57 -9.02
CA TRP A 219 -9.61 -1.47 -8.79
C TRP A 219 -8.21 -1.78 -9.34
N TRP A 220 -7.66 -2.96 -9.06
CA TRP A 220 -6.37 -3.39 -9.61
C TRP A 220 -6.36 -3.50 -11.14
N GLY A 221 -7.44 -3.98 -11.74
CA GLY A 221 -7.60 -3.95 -13.19
C GLY A 221 -7.53 -2.53 -13.78
N THR A 222 -8.04 -1.52 -13.08
CA THR A 222 -7.90 -0.12 -13.53
C THR A 222 -6.45 0.35 -13.54
N ARG A 223 -5.62 -0.13 -12.59
CA ARG A 223 -4.20 0.22 -12.54
C ARG A 223 -3.47 -0.30 -13.77
N THR A 224 -3.76 -1.55 -14.15
CA THR A 224 -3.18 -2.16 -15.37
C THR A 224 -3.58 -1.41 -16.63
N ILE A 225 -4.84 -1.01 -16.77
CA ILE A 225 -5.29 -0.18 -17.91
C ILE A 225 -4.50 1.13 -18.00
N LEU A 226 -4.36 1.83 -16.87
CA LEU A 226 -3.63 3.10 -16.81
C LEU A 226 -2.15 2.91 -17.16
N GLN A 227 -1.51 1.89 -16.59
CA GLN A 227 -0.11 1.56 -16.88
C GLN A 227 0.09 1.26 -18.37
N GLN A 228 -0.77 0.42 -18.98
CA GLN A 228 -0.69 0.10 -20.41
C GLN A 228 -0.86 1.35 -21.29
N ALA A 229 -1.82 2.22 -20.98
CA ALA A 229 -2.03 3.46 -21.71
C ALA A 229 -0.83 4.41 -21.59
N LEU A 230 -0.19 4.50 -20.43
CA LEU A 230 0.99 5.33 -20.19
C LEU A 230 2.23 4.79 -20.90
N LEU A 231 2.44 3.48 -20.91
CA LEU A 231 3.53 2.84 -21.64
C LEU A 231 3.38 3.08 -23.15
N SER A 232 2.20 2.85 -23.71
CA SER A 232 1.94 3.16 -25.12
C SER A 232 2.10 4.65 -25.43
N LEU A 233 1.68 5.54 -24.52
CA LEU A 233 1.89 6.97 -24.70
C LEU A 233 3.38 7.33 -24.75
N ALA A 234 4.21 6.71 -23.91
CA ALA A 234 5.65 6.91 -23.92
C ALA A 234 6.32 6.37 -25.19
N GLU A 235 5.84 5.24 -25.73
CA GLU A 235 6.41 4.61 -26.93
C GLU A 235 5.96 5.27 -28.24
N SER A 236 4.67 5.59 -28.38
CA SER A 236 4.07 6.01 -29.65
C SER A 236 3.46 7.42 -29.64
N GLY A 237 3.50 8.14 -28.52
CA GLY A 237 2.91 9.48 -28.38
C GLY A 237 1.37 9.51 -28.35
N VAL A 238 0.72 8.35 -28.40
CA VAL A 238 -0.74 8.20 -28.37
C VAL A 238 -1.08 7.07 -27.39
N PRO A 239 -1.99 7.27 -26.43
CA PRO A 239 -2.37 6.22 -25.51
C PRO A 239 -3.19 5.15 -26.24
N SER A 240 -2.74 3.90 -26.17
CA SER A 240 -3.45 2.76 -26.73
C SER A 240 -3.31 1.53 -25.81
N ILE A 241 -4.18 0.55 -25.99
CA ILE A 241 -4.14 -0.71 -25.23
C ILE A 241 -4.33 -1.87 -26.22
N PRO A 242 -3.44 -2.87 -26.26
CA PRO A 242 -3.58 -4.03 -27.13
C PRO A 242 -4.89 -4.79 -26.89
N TYR A 243 -5.47 -5.36 -27.95
CA TYR A 243 -6.61 -6.28 -27.83
C TYR A 243 -6.17 -7.65 -27.30
N GLY A 244 -6.99 -8.26 -26.44
CA GLY A 244 -6.69 -9.54 -25.82
C GLY A 244 -7.47 -9.77 -24.53
N SER A 245 -7.03 -10.77 -23.77
CA SER A 245 -7.54 -11.02 -22.43
C SER A 245 -6.45 -11.55 -21.52
N GLY A 246 -6.50 -11.19 -20.23
CA GLY A 246 -5.58 -11.68 -19.21
C GLY A 246 -6.31 -11.89 -17.88
N LEU A 247 -5.86 -12.89 -17.11
CA LEU A 247 -6.22 -13.09 -15.72
C LEU A 247 -5.00 -12.71 -14.88
N ASP A 248 -5.20 -11.85 -13.90
CA ASP A 248 -4.13 -11.35 -13.04
C ASP A 248 -4.54 -11.49 -11.57
N ILE A 249 -3.64 -12.06 -10.77
CA ILE A 249 -3.87 -12.47 -9.38
C ILE A 249 -2.60 -12.14 -8.61
N PRO A 250 -2.67 -11.53 -7.41
CA PRO A 250 -1.47 -11.28 -6.62
C PRO A 250 -0.84 -12.58 -6.12
N GLY A 251 0.48 -12.57 -5.98
CA GLY A 251 1.22 -13.69 -5.38
C GLY A 251 0.97 -13.85 -3.89
N TRP A 252 0.91 -12.74 -3.13
CA TRP A 252 0.72 -12.76 -1.67
C TRP A 252 -0.30 -11.73 -1.22
N ALA A 253 -0.94 -12.00 -0.08
CA ALA A 253 -1.97 -11.14 0.50
C ALA A 253 -1.41 -9.83 1.06
N ILE A 254 -0.23 -9.86 1.68
CA ILE A 254 0.41 -8.67 2.27
C ILE A 254 1.54 -8.19 1.35
N ARG A 255 1.36 -7.01 0.77
CA ARG A 255 2.32 -6.37 -0.12
C ARG A 255 2.53 -4.93 0.33
N GLY A 256 3.50 -4.73 1.22
CA GLY A 256 3.54 -3.50 1.98
C GLY A 256 4.91 -2.90 2.25
N MET A 257 4.82 -1.73 2.86
CA MET A 257 5.91 -0.89 3.35
C MET A 257 5.58 -0.48 4.79
N MET A 258 6.59 -0.21 5.63
CA MET A 258 6.41 0.32 6.98
C MET A 258 7.14 1.66 7.14
N LEU A 259 6.43 2.69 7.59
CA LEU A 259 6.96 4.03 7.79
C LEU A 259 7.14 4.30 9.29
N ASP A 260 8.36 4.63 9.69
CA ASP A 260 8.68 5.09 11.05
C ASP A 260 8.12 6.50 11.29
N GLU A 261 6.94 6.56 11.91
CA GLU A 261 6.34 7.79 12.40
C GLU A 261 6.87 8.14 13.80
N GLY A 262 7.25 7.16 14.62
CA GLY A 262 7.73 7.34 15.99
C GLY A 262 8.90 8.30 16.09
N ARG A 263 9.90 8.19 15.19
CA ARG A 263 11.10 9.04 15.21
C ARG A 263 11.04 10.23 14.25
N HIS A 264 10.05 10.29 13.35
CA HIS A 264 9.83 11.44 12.46
C HIS A 264 8.35 11.60 12.08
N TYR A 265 7.78 12.78 12.28
CA TYR A 265 6.39 13.08 11.90
C TYR A 265 6.23 13.26 10.38
N HIS A 266 5.20 12.64 9.79
CA HIS A 266 4.79 12.92 8.41
C HIS A 266 3.39 13.56 8.34
N PRO A 267 3.17 14.58 7.49
CA PRO A 267 1.85 15.17 7.32
C PRO A 267 0.82 14.15 6.77
N PRO A 268 -0.46 14.21 7.18
CA PRO A 268 -1.51 13.31 6.70
C PRO A 268 -1.60 13.23 5.17
N GLU A 269 -1.45 14.36 4.48
CA GLU A 269 -1.51 14.39 3.02
C GLU A 269 -0.32 13.68 2.38
N PHE A 270 0.87 13.70 3.00
CA PHE A 270 2.02 12.94 2.50
C PHE A 270 1.74 11.44 2.53
N ILE A 271 1.20 10.94 3.66
CA ILE A 271 0.81 9.53 3.82
C ILE A 271 -0.25 9.14 2.76
N ILE A 272 -1.24 9.99 2.54
CA ILE A 272 -2.30 9.75 1.54
C ILE A 272 -1.74 9.73 0.11
N GLU A 273 -0.80 10.63 -0.21
CA GLU A 273 -0.12 10.64 -1.51
C GLU A 273 0.75 9.37 -1.69
N LEU A 274 1.42 8.93 -0.63
CA LEU A 274 2.19 7.69 -0.62
C LEU A 274 1.30 6.46 -0.85
N CYS A 275 0.13 6.40 -0.23
CA CYS A 275 -0.88 5.37 -0.50
C CYS A 275 -1.35 5.39 -1.97
N SER A 276 -1.50 6.55 -2.61
CA SER A 276 -1.78 6.63 -4.06
C SER A 276 -0.65 6.03 -4.89
N TYR A 277 0.61 6.29 -4.50
CA TYR A 277 1.79 5.77 -5.19
C TYR A 277 1.89 4.24 -5.07
N MET A 278 1.76 3.69 -3.86
CA MET A 278 1.72 2.25 -3.58
C MET A 278 0.58 1.56 -4.34
N SER A 279 -0.62 2.14 -4.29
CA SER A 279 -1.81 1.64 -4.99
C SER A 279 -1.62 1.54 -6.49
N PHE A 280 -0.92 2.51 -7.10
CA PHE A 280 -0.68 2.47 -8.54
C PHE A 280 0.14 1.26 -8.97
N PHE A 281 1.04 0.78 -8.11
CA PHE A 281 1.81 -0.45 -8.31
C PHE A 281 1.20 -1.68 -7.61
N LYS A 282 -0.02 -1.56 -7.09
CA LYS A 282 -0.80 -2.65 -6.47
C LYS A 282 -0.23 -3.20 -5.14
N GLN A 283 0.59 -2.42 -4.46
CA GLN A 283 0.82 -2.62 -3.02
C GLN A 283 -0.43 -2.23 -2.25
N ASN A 284 -0.72 -2.95 -1.17
CA ASN A 284 -2.00 -2.87 -0.46
C ASN A 284 -1.88 -2.66 1.05
N THR A 285 -0.67 -2.57 1.60
CA THR A 285 -0.45 -2.49 3.05
C THR A 285 0.58 -1.41 3.38
N LEU A 286 0.22 -0.44 4.22
CA LEU A 286 1.14 0.53 4.79
C LEU A 286 1.10 0.40 6.31
N GLN A 287 2.18 -0.08 6.92
CA GLN A 287 2.31 -0.11 8.38
C GLN A 287 2.84 1.25 8.85
N LEU A 288 2.22 1.82 9.88
CA LEU A 288 2.66 3.06 10.52
C LEU A 288 3.14 2.70 11.92
N HIS A 289 4.44 2.90 12.17
CA HIS A 289 5.06 2.72 13.47
C HIS A 289 4.83 3.97 14.32
N LEU A 290 3.76 3.98 15.13
CA LEU A 290 3.17 5.21 15.68
C LEU A 290 3.77 5.62 17.03
N SER A 291 4.66 4.84 17.63
CA SER A 291 5.31 5.21 18.88
C SER A 291 6.72 4.64 18.97
N ASP A 292 7.70 5.47 19.32
CA ASP A 292 9.11 5.05 19.46
C ASP A 292 9.92 6.15 20.19
N ASN A 293 11.20 5.91 20.40
CA ASN A 293 12.23 6.83 20.84
C ASN A 293 13.54 6.71 20.05
N LEU A 294 14.36 7.76 20.08
CA LEU A 294 15.75 7.64 19.61
C LEU A 294 16.55 6.68 20.48
N TYR A 295 17.68 6.21 19.95
CA TYR A 295 18.61 5.37 20.71
C TYR A 295 18.88 5.96 22.11
N HIS A 296 18.48 5.22 23.14
CA HIS A 296 18.70 5.60 24.53
C HIS A 296 20.11 5.18 24.96
N ASN A 297 20.97 6.16 25.23
CA ASN A 297 22.32 5.89 25.68
C ASN A 297 22.28 5.46 27.15
N PRO A 298 22.85 4.30 27.53
CA PRO A 298 22.84 3.82 28.91
C PRO A 298 23.51 4.77 29.93
N ASN A 299 24.31 5.74 29.46
CA ASN A 299 24.95 6.74 30.32
C ASN A 299 24.13 8.03 30.50
N TYR A 300 22.94 8.12 29.92
CA TYR A 300 22.08 9.28 30.11
C TYR A 300 21.60 9.39 31.56
N THR A 301 21.57 10.62 32.06
CA THR A 301 20.88 10.94 33.31
C THR A 301 19.37 10.78 33.12
N GLU A 302 18.63 10.77 34.22
CA GLU A 302 17.17 10.77 34.20
C GLU A 302 16.63 12.00 33.42
N GLU A 303 17.19 13.18 33.66
CA GLU A 303 16.86 14.41 32.93
C GLU A 303 17.08 14.26 31.42
N GLN A 304 18.24 13.75 31.00
CA GLN A 304 18.53 13.51 29.59
C GLN A 304 17.59 12.47 28.97
N SER A 305 17.19 11.45 29.73
CA SER A 305 16.24 10.43 29.27
C SER A 305 14.84 11.01 29.09
N ASN A 306 14.43 11.94 29.96
CA ASN A 306 13.16 12.64 29.88
C ASN A 306 13.11 13.68 28.76
N GLU A 307 14.26 14.21 28.34
CA GLU A 307 14.37 15.14 27.20
C GLU A 307 14.62 14.44 25.85
N LEU A 308 15.03 13.16 25.87
CA LEU A 308 15.27 12.39 24.66
C LEU A 308 14.00 12.31 23.82
N TYR A 309 14.15 12.47 22.50
CA TYR A 309 13.03 12.44 21.58
C TYR A 309 12.35 11.06 21.61
N ALA A 310 11.14 11.04 22.16
CA ALA A 310 10.21 9.94 22.15
C ALA A 310 8.82 10.48 21.81
N ARG A 311 8.06 9.78 20.96
CA ARG A 311 6.76 10.26 20.51
C ARG A 311 5.74 9.14 20.49
N PHE A 312 4.50 9.53 20.75
CA PHE A 312 3.31 8.73 20.53
C PHE A 312 2.43 9.53 19.58
N ARG A 313 2.12 9.00 18.39
CA ARG A 313 1.58 9.80 17.29
C ARG A 313 0.07 9.95 17.30
N LEU A 314 -0.66 9.20 18.12
CA LEU A 314 -2.10 9.40 18.28
C LEU A 314 -2.38 10.36 19.44
N TRP A 315 -3.30 11.31 19.23
CA TRP A 315 -3.67 12.34 20.19
C TRP A 315 -5.09 12.12 20.73
N SER A 316 -5.21 11.72 22.00
CA SER A 316 -6.50 11.56 22.68
C SER A 316 -6.60 12.49 23.90
N GLU A 317 -7.76 13.09 24.09
CA GLU A 317 -8.09 13.91 25.28
C GLU A 317 -8.72 13.07 26.41
N GLU A 318 -8.84 11.75 26.24
CA GLU A 318 -9.39 10.87 27.28
C GLU A 318 -8.50 10.87 28.53
N SER A 319 -9.13 11.00 29.70
CA SER A 319 -8.41 11.08 30.98
C SER A 319 -7.55 9.85 31.30
N ALA A 320 -7.90 8.70 30.70
CA ALA A 320 -7.18 7.44 30.89
C ALA A 320 -5.75 7.45 30.31
N VAL A 321 -5.49 8.29 29.30
CA VAL A 321 -4.18 8.45 28.65
C VAL A 321 -3.62 9.88 28.78
N ALA A 322 -4.18 10.67 29.71
CA ALA A 322 -3.72 12.03 29.95
C ALA A 322 -2.24 12.04 30.39
N GLY A 323 -1.39 12.72 29.61
CA GLY A 323 0.05 12.81 29.83
C GLY A 323 0.90 11.84 28.99
N LEU A 324 0.29 10.86 28.30
CA LEU A 324 1.01 9.94 27.40
C LEU A 324 1.63 10.67 26.21
N ASN A 325 0.93 11.67 25.68
CA ASN A 325 1.38 12.46 24.55
C ASN A 325 1.29 13.95 24.89
N LEU A 326 2.41 14.67 24.78
CA LEU A 326 2.53 16.10 25.05
C LEU A 326 2.73 16.94 23.76
N HIS A 327 2.72 16.30 22.59
CA HIS A 327 3.13 16.90 21.32
C HIS A 327 2.01 16.88 20.28
N ALA A 328 0.91 17.59 20.57
CA ALA A 328 -0.28 17.65 19.71
C ALA A 328 0.02 18.12 18.27
N ASN A 329 1.01 19.01 18.09
CA ASN A 329 1.42 19.55 16.79
C ASN A 329 2.17 18.54 15.89
N GLU A 330 2.60 17.41 16.44
CA GLU A 330 3.25 16.32 15.72
C GLU A 330 2.49 14.99 15.90
N SER A 331 1.16 15.08 16.04
CA SER A 331 0.27 13.94 16.31
C SER A 331 -0.99 14.01 15.45
N TYR A 332 -1.68 12.88 15.34
CA TYR A 332 -2.97 12.74 14.66
C TYR A 332 -4.07 12.59 15.70
N ASP A 333 -5.04 13.50 15.67
CA ASP A 333 -6.31 13.26 16.32
C ASP A 333 -7.10 12.16 15.58
N ARG A 334 -8.19 11.69 16.20
CA ARG A 334 -9.02 10.62 15.63
C ARG A 334 -9.53 10.95 14.23
N ALA A 335 -10.03 12.16 14.01
CA ALA A 335 -10.59 12.57 12.72
C ALA A 335 -9.54 12.58 11.60
N THR A 336 -8.31 13.01 11.93
CA THR A 336 -7.17 13.00 11.03
C THR A 336 -6.74 11.57 10.71
N PHE A 337 -6.61 10.72 11.72
CA PHE A 337 -6.23 9.32 11.52
C PHE A 337 -7.30 8.53 10.74
N ASP A 338 -8.59 8.73 11.03
CA ASP A 338 -9.71 8.18 10.26
C ASP A 338 -9.66 8.64 8.79
N THR A 339 -9.27 9.89 8.55
CA THR A 339 -9.08 10.44 7.20
C THR A 339 -7.94 9.72 6.47
N ILE A 340 -6.79 9.53 7.12
CA ILE A 340 -5.66 8.78 6.55
C ILE A 340 -6.09 7.37 6.17
N GLN A 341 -6.64 6.60 7.12
CA GLN A 341 -7.09 5.23 6.91
C GLN A 341 -8.13 5.13 5.78
N THR A 342 -9.15 5.99 5.79
CA THR A 342 -10.22 5.96 4.79
C THR A 342 -9.71 6.32 3.40
N LYS A 343 -8.82 7.31 3.29
CA LYS A 343 -8.28 7.74 2.00
C LYS A 343 -7.32 6.70 1.44
N CYS A 344 -6.49 6.05 2.25
CA CYS A 344 -5.67 4.92 1.82
C CYS A 344 -6.54 3.73 1.40
N ALA A 345 -7.53 3.34 2.21
CA ALA A 345 -8.42 2.21 1.91
C ALA A 345 -9.24 2.41 0.63
N SER A 346 -9.68 3.65 0.34
CA SER A 346 -10.35 3.98 -0.93
C SER A 346 -9.48 3.77 -2.18
N ARG A 347 -8.17 3.56 -2.00
CA ARG A 347 -7.18 3.22 -3.03
C ARG A 347 -6.68 1.79 -2.90
N GLY A 348 -7.32 0.95 -2.08
CA GLY A 348 -6.89 -0.43 -1.86
C GLY A 348 -5.65 -0.59 -0.98
N VAL A 349 -5.25 0.45 -0.23
CA VAL A 349 -4.15 0.39 0.73
C VAL A 349 -4.70 0.42 2.15
N THR A 350 -4.53 -0.68 2.89
CA THR A 350 -4.87 -0.79 4.31
C THR A 350 -3.73 -0.21 5.15
N VAL A 351 -4.07 0.57 6.16
CA VAL A 351 -3.11 1.11 7.13
C VAL A 351 -3.07 0.18 8.34
N ILE A 352 -1.91 -0.42 8.64
CA ILE A 352 -1.68 -1.21 9.86
C ILE A 352 -1.05 -0.29 10.91
N PRO A 353 -1.75 0.06 12.00
CA PRO A 353 -1.16 0.80 13.09
C PRO A 353 -0.30 -0.13 13.95
N GLU A 354 0.82 0.41 14.43
CA GLU A 354 1.69 -0.22 15.40
C GLU A 354 1.86 0.69 16.61
N ILE A 355 1.63 0.13 17.81
CA ILE A 355 1.96 0.76 19.08
C ILE A 355 3.04 -0.12 19.73
N GLU A 356 4.26 0.39 19.74
CA GLU A 356 5.46 -0.31 20.17
C GLU A 356 5.53 -0.48 21.69
N ALA A 357 5.71 -1.72 22.14
CA ALA A 357 5.99 -2.12 23.52
C ALA A 357 6.28 -3.64 23.56
N PRO A 358 7.16 -4.14 24.46
CA PRO A 358 7.73 -3.44 25.61
C PRO A 358 9.15 -2.89 25.42
N GLY A 359 9.78 -3.13 24.26
CA GLY A 359 10.92 -2.36 23.79
C GLY A 359 10.50 -0.95 23.35
N HIS A 360 11.48 -0.08 23.10
CA HIS A 360 11.30 1.29 22.55
C HIS A 360 10.15 2.09 23.15
N ALA A 361 9.92 1.91 24.44
CA ALA A 361 8.76 2.40 25.16
C ALA A 361 9.04 3.65 25.99
N LEU A 362 10.09 4.42 25.64
CA LEU A 362 10.49 5.58 26.44
C LEU A 362 9.36 6.62 26.55
N VAL A 363 8.51 6.77 25.54
CA VAL A 363 7.36 7.69 25.63
C VAL A 363 6.37 7.27 26.74
N ILE A 364 6.24 5.98 27.00
CA ILE A 364 5.37 5.43 28.05
C ILE A 364 6.03 5.61 29.41
N THR A 365 7.35 5.41 29.52
CA THR A 365 8.07 5.61 30.78
C THR A 365 8.31 7.09 31.10
N GLN A 366 8.36 7.98 30.11
CA GLN A 366 8.30 9.43 30.33
C GLN A 366 6.97 9.86 30.94
N TRP A 367 5.86 9.18 30.57
CA TRP A 367 4.55 9.39 31.18
C TRP A 367 4.43 8.75 32.56
N LYS A 368 4.95 7.53 32.73
CA LYS A 368 4.92 6.74 33.96
C LYS A 368 6.30 6.16 34.29
N PRO A 369 7.20 6.96 34.92
CA PRO A 369 8.59 6.57 35.16
C PRO A 369 8.75 5.28 35.96
N GLU A 370 7.81 4.97 36.86
CA GLU A 370 7.81 3.75 37.66
C GLU A 370 7.67 2.45 36.85
N LEU A 371 7.29 2.54 35.57
CA LEU A 371 7.15 1.40 34.68
C LEU A 371 8.41 1.08 33.87
N GLY A 372 9.48 1.88 33.97
CA GLY A 372 10.75 1.60 33.28
C GLY A 372 11.57 0.49 33.93
N LEU A 373 12.43 -0.18 33.18
CA LEU A 373 13.51 -0.99 33.75
C LEU A 373 14.57 -0.08 34.38
N ASP A 374 15.04 -0.44 35.58
CA ASP A 374 16.10 0.29 36.29
C ASP A 374 17.39 0.45 35.47
N THR A 375 17.64 -0.49 34.54
CA THR A 375 18.84 -0.52 33.70
C THR A 375 18.70 0.23 32.38
N ASP A 376 17.47 0.47 31.91
CA ASP A 376 17.17 1.05 30.60
C ASP A 376 15.73 1.58 30.60
N SER A 377 15.56 2.89 30.73
CA SER A 377 14.23 3.51 30.80
C SER A 377 13.47 3.47 29.48
N SER A 378 14.13 3.12 28.36
CA SER A 378 13.45 2.87 27.07
C SER A 378 12.74 1.52 27.01
N GLN A 379 12.82 0.72 28.08
CA GLN A 379 12.26 -0.62 28.16
C GLN A 379 11.21 -0.68 29.29
N LEU A 380 10.03 -1.22 28.99
CA LEU A 380 9.02 -1.42 30.03
C LEU A 380 9.40 -2.58 30.96
N ASN A 381 9.28 -2.35 32.26
CA ASN A 381 9.30 -3.39 33.26
C ASN A 381 7.96 -4.14 33.26
N ILE A 382 7.78 -5.06 32.31
CA ILE A 382 6.54 -5.85 32.15
C ILE A 382 6.28 -6.84 33.30
N SER A 383 7.21 -6.97 34.24
CA SER A 383 6.97 -7.68 35.51
C SER A 383 6.31 -6.79 36.57
N HIS A 384 6.29 -5.47 36.38
CA HIS A 384 5.57 -4.54 37.24
C HIS A 384 4.04 -4.77 37.11
N PRO A 385 3.28 -4.84 38.22
CA PRO A 385 1.85 -5.19 38.19
C PRO A 385 1.00 -4.24 37.34
N GLU A 386 1.41 -2.98 37.21
CA GLU A 386 0.69 -1.95 36.45
C GLU A 386 1.12 -1.85 34.97
N ALA A 387 2.15 -2.58 34.52
CA ALA A 387 2.64 -2.49 33.13
C ALA A 387 1.60 -3.02 32.11
N ILE A 388 1.12 -4.26 32.30
CA ILE A 388 0.08 -4.85 31.45
C ILE A 388 -1.25 -4.05 31.53
N PRO A 389 -1.76 -3.67 32.73
CA PRO A 389 -2.93 -2.79 32.84
C PRO A 389 -2.77 -1.48 32.07
N THR A 390 -1.62 -0.81 32.19
CA THR A 390 -1.36 0.45 31.46
C THR A 390 -1.39 0.22 29.95
N MET A 391 -0.76 -0.84 29.44
CA MET A 391 -0.82 -1.16 28.00
C MET A 391 -2.25 -1.48 27.54
N LYS A 392 -3.03 -2.20 28.35
CA LYS A 392 -4.46 -2.44 28.05
C LYS A 392 -5.24 -1.14 27.99
N THR A 393 -4.98 -0.18 28.88
CA THR A 393 -5.60 1.15 28.81
C THR A 393 -5.26 1.89 27.51
N ILE A 394 -3.99 1.87 27.09
CA ILE A 394 -3.57 2.47 25.81
C ILE A 394 -4.34 1.81 24.65
N TRP A 395 -4.33 0.48 24.58
CA TRP A 395 -5.05 -0.25 23.54
C TRP A 395 -6.57 -0.04 23.61
N GLU A 396 -7.18 0.02 24.79
CA GLU A 396 -8.62 0.28 24.94
C GLU A 396 -9.01 1.64 24.36
N THR A 397 -8.18 2.67 24.56
CA THR A 397 -8.41 4.01 24.01
C THR A 397 -8.29 4.05 22.48
N PHE A 398 -7.28 3.40 21.90
CA PHE A 398 -6.95 3.56 20.47
C PHE A 398 -7.48 2.45 19.56
N LEU A 399 -7.69 1.22 20.04
CA LEU A 399 -8.22 0.11 19.24
C LEU A 399 -9.55 0.47 18.52
N PRO A 400 -10.49 1.22 19.12
CA PRO A 400 -11.70 1.68 18.43
C PRO A 400 -11.49 2.66 17.27
N TRP A 401 -10.27 3.17 17.05
CA TRP A 401 -9.92 4.06 15.95
C TRP A 401 -9.56 3.29 14.68
N PHE A 402 -9.25 2.00 14.80
CA PHE A 402 -8.63 1.23 13.72
C PHE A 402 -9.66 0.54 12.83
N HIS A 403 -9.56 0.71 11.52
CA HIS A 403 -10.54 0.22 10.52
C HIS A 403 -10.30 -1.22 10.04
N LEU A 404 -9.49 -1.99 10.76
CA LEU A 404 -8.98 -3.28 10.34
C LEU A 404 -9.00 -4.30 11.49
N LYS A 405 -8.69 -5.56 11.16
CA LYS A 405 -8.71 -6.69 12.10
C LYS A 405 -7.33 -7.10 12.61
N THR A 406 -6.29 -6.41 12.16
CA THR A 406 -4.89 -6.75 12.45
C THR A 406 -4.19 -5.48 12.87
N VAL A 407 -3.45 -5.53 13.97
CA VAL A 407 -2.62 -4.43 14.47
C VAL A 407 -1.25 -5.01 14.79
N SER A 408 -0.22 -4.19 14.80
CA SER A 408 1.08 -4.60 15.35
C SER A 408 1.20 -4.12 16.79
N ILE A 409 1.66 -5.01 17.67
CA ILE A 409 2.06 -4.65 19.04
C ILE A 409 3.56 -4.34 19.13
N GLY A 410 4.29 -4.46 18.02
CA GLY A 410 5.74 -4.36 18.03
C GLY A 410 6.37 -5.52 18.77
N ALA A 411 6.86 -5.22 19.97
CA ALA A 411 7.50 -6.13 20.90
C ALA A 411 8.85 -6.63 20.42
N ASP A 412 9.59 -5.79 19.70
CA ASP A 412 10.96 -6.04 19.28
C ASP A 412 11.98 -5.58 20.35
N GLU A 413 13.20 -6.10 20.22
CA GLU A 413 14.40 -5.68 20.98
C GLU A 413 14.26 -5.57 22.51
N TYR A 414 13.30 -6.29 23.10
CA TYR A 414 13.10 -6.31 24.54
C TYR A 414 14.23 -7.06 25.25
N LYS A 415 14.85 -6.41 26.24
CA LYS A 415 16.04 -6.95 26.94
C LYS A 415 15.73 -7.67 28.26
N GLY A 416 14.47 -7.70 28.68
CA GLY A 416 14.06 -8.33 29.94
C GLY A 416 13.87 -9.85 29.85
N PRO A 417 13.36 -10.49 30.91
CA PRO A 417 13.21 -11.94 30.97
C PRO A 417 12.21 -12.50 29.95
N GLU A 418 12.59 -13.55 29.22
CA GLU A 418 11.78 -14.20 28.17
C GLU A 418 10.40 -14.68 28.67
N ALA A 419 10.32 -15.25 29.88
CA ALA A 419 9.05 -15.70 30.44
C ALA A 419 8.06 -14.53 30.66
N ALA A 420 8.58 -13.34 31.03
CA ALA A 420 7.77 -12.15 31.20
C ALA A 420 7.33 -11.58 29.84
N TYR A 421 8.21 -11.63 28.84
CA TYR A 421 7.91 -11.26 27.45
C TYR A 421 6.77 -12.12 26.88
N ASN A 422 6.87 -13.44 27.00
CA ASN A 422 5.83 -14.36 26.54
C ASN A 422 4.49 -14.10 27.24
N ASN A 423 4.51 -13.83 28.55
CA ASN A 423 3.29 -13.47 29.28
C ASN A 423 2.69 -12.15 28.79
N PHE A 424 3.52 -11.15 28.47
CA PHE A 424 3.07 -9.87 27.91
C PHE A 424 2.38 -10.05 26.56
N VAL A 425 3.05 -10.70 25.60
CA VAL A 425 2.52 -10.96 24.25
C VAL A 425 1.19 -11.72 24.33
N ASN A 426 1.12 -12.79 25.13
CA ASN A 426 -0.11 -13.57 25.31
C ASN A 426 -1.23 -12.75 25.96
N SER A 427 -0.88 -11.86 26.89
CA SER A 427 -1.85 -10.98 27.56
C SER A 427 -2.41 -9.90 26.63
N MET A 428 -1.61 -9.42 25.67
CA MET A 428 -2.05 -8.46 24.65
C MET A 428 -2.88 -9.15 23.57
N ASP A 429 -2.47 -10.31 23.06
CA ASP A 429 -3.24 -11.13 22.12
C ASP A 429 -4.65 -11.42 22.67
N GLY A 430 -4.73 -11.99 23.88
CA GLY A 430 -6.01 -12.29 24.52
C GLY A 430 -6.90 -11.06 24.79
N PHE A 431 -6.29 -9.89 24.96
CA PHE A 431 -7.03 -8.62 25.12
C PHE A 431 -7.56 -8.08 23.80
N ILE A 432 -6.72 -8.05 22.76
CA ILE A 432 -7.06 -7.48 21.45
C ILE A 432 -8.06 -8.37 20.70
N ASP A 433 -7.89 -9.69 20.73
CA ASP A 433 -8.78 -10.62 20.02
C ASP A 433 -10.06 -10.95 20.81
N ASN A 434 -10.10 -10.64 22.11
CA ASN A 434 -11.20 -10.99 23.03
C ASN A 434 -11.54 -12.50 23.00
N SER A 435 -10.52 -13.35 22.81
CA SER A 435 -10.63 -14.80 22.73
C SER A 435 -9.83 -15.50 23.83
N THR A 436 -10.15 -16.77 24.06
CA THR A 436 -9.55 -17.60 25.12
C THR A 436 -8.69 -18.73 24.55
N TRP A 437 -8.08 -18.56 23.37
CA TRP A 437 -7.32 -19.63 22.73
C TRP A 437 -6.07 -19.98 23.55
N THR A 438 -5.73 -21.27 23.61
CA THR A 438 -4.55 -21.76 24.35
C THR A 438 -3.26 -21.67 23.53
N ASN A 439 -3.35 -21.39 22.21
CA ASN A 439 -2.25 -21.47 21.25
C ASN A 439 -2.14 -20.18 20.41
N VAL A 440 -1.13 -19.38 20.72
CA VAL A 440 -0.89 -18.03 20.18
C VAL A 440 -0.70 -18.02 18.65
N TYR A 441 -0.07 -19.06 18.10
CA TYR A 441 0.26 -19.16 16.66
C TYR A 441 -0.95 -19.20 15.72
N GLN A 442 -2.16 -19.46 16.23
CA GLN A 442 -3.38 -19.48 15.41
C GLN A 442 -3.91 -18.07 15.11
N ASN A 443 -3.59 -17.10 15.97
CA ASN A 443 -4.10 -15.74 15.90
C ASN A 443 -3.01 -14.69 15.65
N VAL A 444 -1.78 -14.97 16.07
CA VAL A 444 -0.64 -14.07 15.93
C VAL A 444 0.21 -14.48 14.73
N SER A 445 0.47 -13.52 13.85
CA SER A 445 1.50 -13.62 12.82
C SER A 445 2.79 -12.97 13.28
N VAL A 446 3.93 -13.57 12.94
CA VAL A 446 5.26 -13.00 13.22
C VAL A 446 5.69 -12.13 12.04
N GLN A 447 6.02 -10.87 12.30
CA GLN A 447 6.74 -10.04 11.34
C GLN A 447 8.23 -10.25 11.55
N HIS A 448 8.84 -11.10 10.73
CA HIS A 448 10.23 -11.50 10.90
C HIS A 448 11.15 -10.52 10.21
N TRP A 449 12.10 -9.94 10.96
CA TRP A 449 12.96 -8.87 10.45
C TRP A 449 14.46 -9.17 10.52
N TYR A 450 14.95 -9.84 11.58
CA TYR A 450 16.39 -10.07 11.73
C TYR A 450 16.73 -11.56 11.63
N TYR A 451 17.34 -11.94 10.51
CA TYR A 451 17.75 -13.33 10.28
C TYR A 451 18.82 -13.83 11.27
N GLY A 452 19.60 -12.91 11.87
CA GLY A 452 20.60 -13.27 12.87
C GLY A 452 20.03 -13.72 14.22
N ALA A 453 18.74 -13.45 14.49
CA ALA A 453 18.10 -13.85 15.75
C ALA A 453 17.60 -15.30 15.71
N ASP A 454 16.88 -15.64 14.63
CA ASP A 454 16.16 -16.89 14.46
C ASP A 454 15.93 -17.19 12.96
N ASN A 455 15.66 -18.45 12.65
CA ASN A 455 15.41 -18.90 11.28
C ASN A 455 13.89 -18.98 11.06
N PRO A 456 13.30 -18.12 10.21
CA PRO A 456 11.86 -18.04 10.06
C PRO A 456 11.23 -19.29 9.47
N TYR A 457 11.99 -20.05 8.67
CA TYR A 457 11.49 -21.28 8.10
C TYR A 457 11.39 -22.40 9.15
N THR A 458 12.49 -22.67 9.87
CA THR A 458 12.53 -23.79 10.82
C THR A 458 11.84 -23.49 12.13
N ASP A 459 11.93 -22.25 12.61
CA ASP A 459 11.51 -21.90 13.96
C ASP A 459 10.02 -21.50 13.99
N TYR A 460 9.50 -20.90 12.92
CA TYR A 460 8.12 -20.44 12.84
C TYR A 460 7.27 -21.22 11.83
N ILE A 461 7.64 -21.23 10.55
CA ILE A 461 6.78 -21.77 9.48
C ILE A 461 6.55 -23.28 9.63
N LEU A 462 7.60 -24.06 9.94
CA LEU A 462 7.45 -25.51 10.21
C LEU A 462 6.65 -25.80 11.49
N ASN A 463 6.51 -24.81 12.37
CA ASN A 463 5.71 -24.88 13.59
C ASN A 463 4.32 -24.22 13.44
N ASN A 464 3.85 -24.02 12.21
CA ASN A 464 2.52 -23.49 11.84
C ASN A 464 2.27 -22.02 12.18
N TYR A 465 3.29 -21.23 12.46
CA TYR A 465 3.15 -19.78 12.58
C TYR A 465 3.02 -19.15 11.19
N SER A 466 2.13 -18.18 11.06
CA SER A 466 2.10 -17.32 9.87
C SER A 466 3.17 -16.24 10.00
N VAL A 467 3.91 -15.99 8.92
CA VAL A 467 5.05 -15.06 8.89
C VAL A 467 4.87 -14.03 7.78
N VAL A 468 5.12 -12.77 8.14
CA VAL A 468 5.33 -11.66 7.20
C VAL A 468 6.83 -11.45 7.07
N ASN A 469 7.33 -11.43 5.84
CA ASN A 469 8.75 -11.19 5.56
C ASN A 469 9.05 -9.70 5.62
N SER A 470 9.80 -9.29 6.65
CA SER A 470 10.32 -7.94 6.82
C SER A 470 11.84 -7.96 6.96
N ASN A 471 12.51 -8.91 6.32
CA ASN A 471 13.94 -9.14 6.47
C ASN A 471 14.78 -7.86 6.26
N ASP A 472 15.78 -7.68 7.11
CA ASP A 472 16.74 -6.58 7.17
C ASP A 472 17.59 -6.40 5.90
N ASP A 473 17.58 -7.38 5.01
CA ASP A 473 18.10 -7.26 3.63
C ASP A 473 17.46 -6.12 2.81
N PHE A 474 16.22 -5.73 3.14
CA PHE A 474 15.50 -4.64 2.49
C PHE A 474 15.27 -3.43 3.39
N TYR A 475 15.82 -3.44 4.61
CA TYR A 475 15.73 -2.30 5.53
C TYR A 475 16.28 -1.04 4.90
N VAL A 476 15.62 0.08 5.20
CA VAL A 476 16.06 1.41 4.85
C VAL A 476 16.22 2.21 6.14
N VAL A 477 17.41 2.77 6.37
CA VAL A 477 17.58 3.82 7.38
C VAL A 477 17.67 5.15 6.65
N ASN A 478 16.69 6.00 6.89
CA ASN A 478 16.56 7.26 6.20
C ASN A 478 17.76 8.18 6.49
N LYS A 479 18.10 9.03 5.52
CA LYS A 479 19.25 9.95 5.51
C LYS A 479 20.64 9.29 5.52
N TRP A 480 21.02 8.62 6.60
CA TRP A 480 22.38 8.17 6.87
C TRP A 480 22.40 6.92 7.74
N SER A 481 23.46 6.14 7.63
CA SER A 481 23.76 5.01 8.51
C SER A 481 25.27 4.91 8.69
N HIS A 482 25.72 4.31 9.79
CA HIS A 482 27.16 4.10 10.02
C HIS A 482 27.77 3.21 8.92
N PRO A 483 29.09 3.25 8.70
CA PRO A 483 29.73 2.32 7.76
C PRO A 483 29.38 0.86 8.09
N GLY A 484 28.85 0.13 7.10
CA GLY A 484 28.35 -1.24 7.28
C GLY A 484 26.93 -1.36 7.84
N GLY A 485 26.24 -0.25 8.09
CA GLY A 485 24.83 -0.20 8.45
C GLY A 485 23.89 -0.34 7.24
N TYR A 486 22.61 -0.06 7.45
CA TYR A 486 21.56 -0.22 6.44
C TYR A 486 21.64 0.85 5.33
N PRO A 487 21.20 0.52 4.10
CA PRO A 487 21.16 1.49 3.02
C PRO A 487 20.10 2.57 3.27
N ASN A 488 20.25 3.71 2.60
CA ASN A 488 19.29 4.83 2.66
C ASN A 488 18.24 4.80 1.53
N ALA A 489 18.17 3.69 0.79
CA ALA A 489 17.16 3.40 -0.21
C ALA A 489 17.00 1.89 -0.36
N VAL A 490 15.84 1.45 -0.87
CA VAL A 490 15.61 0.02 -1.14
C VAL A 490 16.65 -0.52 -2.12
N ASN A 491 17.27 -1.65 -1.78
CA ASN A 491 18.30 -2.26 -2.59
C ASN A 491 17.70 -2.96 -3.83
N LEU A 492 17.70 -2.28 -4.97
CA LEU A 492 17.17 -2.80 -6.23
C LEU A 492 17.90 -4.06 -6.71
N THR A 493 19.23 -4.13 -6.52
CA THR A 493 20.00 -5.31 -6.89
C THR A 493 19.51 -6.55 -6.14
N ARG A 494 19.24 -6.44 -4.84
CA ARG A 494 18.62 -7.52 -4.05
C ARG A 494 17.19 -7.80 -4.51
N THR A 495 16.41 -6.79 -4.90
CA THR A 495 15.05 -7.03 -5.42
C THR A 495 15.07 -7.85 -6.71
N PHE A 496 16.01 -7.60 -7.62
CA PHE A 496 16.07 -8.28 -8.93
C PHE A 496 16.96 -9.53 -8.96
N HIS A 497 17.86 -9.72 -7.98
CA HIS A 497 18.85 -10.82 -7.95
C HIS A 497 19.01 -11.49 -6.58
N GLY A 498 18.12 -11.20 -5.60
CA GLY A 498 18.22 -11.66 -4.21
C GLY A 498 17.62 -13.04 -3.91
N SER A 499 17.44 -13.90 -4.92
CA SER A 499 17.11 -15.31 -4.70
C SER A 499 18.39 -16.16 -4.62
N PRO A 500 18.43 -17.26 -3.84
CA PRO A 500 19.59 -18.16 -3.78
C PRO A 500 20.07 -18.73 -5.12
N ASP A 501 19.19 -18.79 -6.12
CA ASP A 501 19.52 -19.22 -7.48
C ASP A 501 20.04 -18.08 -8.38
N GLY A 502 20.27 -16.89 -7.81
CA GLY A 502 20.72 -15.69 -8.52
C GLY A 502 19.62 -14.99 -9.34
N THR A 503 18.36 -15.40 -9.17
CA THR A 503 17.21 -14.74 -9.79
C THR A 503 16.55 -13.74 -8.84
N TYR A 504 15.36 -13.27 -9.18
CA TYR A 504 14.69 -12.22 -8.44
C TYR A 504 14.12 -12.69 -7.09
N TRP A 505 14.17 -11.79 -6.12
CA TRP A 505 13.62 -12.03 -4.81
C TRP A 505 12.08 -12.17 -4.86
N ARG A 506 11.53 -12.93 -3.92
CA ARG A 506 10.10 -13.10 -3.69
C ARG A 506 9.85 -13.13 -2.18
N PRO A 507 8.64 -12.76 -1.68
CA PRO A 507 8.33 -12.80 -0.25
C PRO A 507 8.58 -14.12 0.49
N ASN A 508 8.60 -15.28 -0.20
CA ASN A 508 8.96 -16.56 0.40
C ASN A 508 10.48 -16.77 0.61
N ILE A 509 11.31 -15.83 0.16
CA ILE A 509 12.77 -15.86 0.31
C ILE A 509 13.17 -15.04 1.56
N PHE A 510 13.51 -15.75 2.62
CA PHE A 510 14.04 -15.23 3.88
C PHE A 510 15.57 -15.36 3.98
N ASP A 511 16.19 -16.32 3.30
CA ASP A 511 17.65 -16.41 3.19
C ASP A 511 18.05 -16.34 1.72
N GLN A 512 18.83 -15.32 1.34
CA GLN A 512 19.32 -15.11 -0.02
C GLN A 512 20.47 -16.04 -0.41
N LYS A 513 21.07 -16.77 0.55
CA LYS A 513 22.26 -17.60 0.36
C LYS A 513 21.95 -19.09 0.41
N ASN A 514 20.97 -19.51 1.22
CA ASN A 514 20.63 -20.92 1.39
C ASN A 514 19.19 -21.23 0.97
N ALA A 515 19.03 -21.90 -0.18
CA ALA A 515 17.71 -22.34 -0.66
C ALA A 515 16.97 -23.27 0.32
N SER A 516 17.69 -24.03 1.16
CA SER A 516 17.08 -24.98 2.10
C SER A 516 16.40 -24.29 3.29
N ASP A 517 16.77 -23.04 3.57
CA ASP A 517 16.20 -22.23 4.66
C ASP A 517 15.01 -21.38 4.19
N ASN A 518 14.45 -21.69 3.02
CA ASN A 518 13.32 -20.98 2.46
C ASN A 518 12.11 -21.91 2.27
N PRO A 519 10.90 -21.48 2.67
CA PRO A 519 9.68 -22.20 2.36
C PRO A 519 9.42 -22.26 0.85
N VAL A 520 8.73 -23.31 0.42
CA VAL A 520 8.19 -23.39 -0.94
C VAL A 520 7.25 -22.23 -1.22
N LEU A 521 7.18 -21.79 -2.48
CA LEU A 521 6.34 -20.67 -2.93
C LEU A 521 4.88 -20.80 -2.48
N SER A 522 4.35 -22.03 -2.49
CA SER A 522 2.97 -22.35 -2.13
C SER A 522 2.71 -22.49 -0.63
N SER A 523 3.64 -22.08 0.23
CA SER A 523 3.44 -22.18 1.68
C SER A 523 2.31 -21.23 2.13
N PRO A 524 1.23 -21.74 2.76
CA PRO A 524 0.13 -20.91 3.23
C PRO A 524 0.49 -20.05 4.45
N TYR A 525 1.66 -20.30 5.05
CA TYR A 525 2.17 -19.60 6.23
C TYR A 525 2.99 -18.37 5.86
N VAL A 526 3.37 -18.17 4.59
CA VAL A 526 4.00 -16.91 4.15
C VAL A 526 2.89 -15.95 3.73
N LEU A 527 2.64 -14.93 4.54
CA LEU A 527 1.55 -13.98 4.28
C LEU A 527 1.90 -12.95 3.21
N GLY A 528 3.21 -12.73 3.00
CA GLY A 528 3.76 -11.74 2.09
C GLY A 528 4.92 -11.00 2.73
N SER A 529 5.06 -9.70 2.45
CA SER A 529 6.18 -8.91 2.95
C SER A 529 5.82 -7.46 3.26
N ILE A 530 6.48 -6.89 4.26
CA ILE A 530 6.45 -5.46 4.60
C ILE A 530 7.89 -4.97 4.68
N VAL A 531 8.27 -3.99 3.86
CA VAL A 531 9.64 -3.44 3.86
C VAL A 531 9.68 -2.13 4.66
N PRO A 532 10.45 -2.05 5.75
CA PRO A 532 10.46 -0.87 6.61
C PRO A 532 11.46 0.21 6.20
N LEU A 533 11.11 1.44 6.54
CA LEU A 533 11.98 2.60 6.57
C LEU A 533 11.98 3.16 7.97
N TRP A 534 13.17 3.22 8.55
CA TRP A 534 13.44 3.71 9.89
C TRP A 534 14.08 5.10 9.85
N ASN A 535 13.78 5.92 10.85
CA ASN A 535 14.33 7.26 11.05
C ASN A 535 15.23 7.27 12.31
N ASP A 536 16.20 6.35 12.39
CA ASP A 536 17.08 6.09 13.55
C ASP A 536 17.68 7.35 14.18
N TYR A 537 18.02 8.35 13.35
CA TYR A 537 18.69 9.58 13.77
C TYR A 537 17.74 10.76 14.00
N GLY A 538 16.44 10.50 13.99
CA GLY A 538 15.39 11.40 14.45
C GLY A 538 14.95 12.48 13.46
N ALA A 539 13.97 13.27 13.90
CA ALA A 539 13.28 14.24 13.07
C ALA A 539 14.22 15.31 12.46
N ASN A 540 15.32 15.67 13.13
CA ASN A 540 16.25 16.67 12.60
C ASN A 540 17.16 16.12 11.49
N ALA A 541 17.30 14.81 11.36
CA ALA A 541 18.13 14.17 10.35
C ALA A 541 17.63 14.41 8.93
N SER A 542 16.32 14.59 8.74
CA SER A 542 15.67 14.56 7.43
C SER A 542 14.57 15.61 7.32
N VAL A 543 14.04 15.78 6.11
CA VAL A 543 12.69 16.29 5.91
C VAL A 543 11.76 15.13 5.52
N TYR A 544 10.46 15.24 5.79
CA TYR A 544 9.51 14.14 5.52
C TYR A 544 9.49 13.70 4.05
N SER A 545 9.81 14.61 3.12
CA SER A 545 9.83 14.32 1.68
C SER A 545 10.93 13.33 1.28
N GLU A 546 12.02 13.23 2.05
CA GLU A 546 13.12 12.30 1.77
C GLU A 546 12.74 10.84 1.97
N ALA A 547 11.76 10.54 2.84
CA ALA A 547 11.20 9.19 2.96
C ALA A 547 10.64 8.67 1.63
N TYR A 548 10.00 9.54 0.83
CA TYR A 548 9.57 9.18 -0.51
C TYR A 548 10.75 8.86 -1.43
N TYR A 549 11.82 9.66 -1.39
CA TYR A 549 12.98 9.43 -2.28
C TYR A 549 13.73 8.15 -1.95
N ALA A 550 13.75 7.72 -0.68
CA ALA A 550 14.31 6.44 -0.28
C ALA A 550 13.51 5.24 -0.83
N TRP A 551 12.23 5.44 -1.11
CA TRP A 551 11.30 4.42 -1.62
C TRP A 551 10.90 4.59 -3.08
N ARG A 552 11.34 5.67 -3.73
CA ARG A 552 10.87 6.12 -5.05
C ARG A 552 10.93 5.00 -6.08
N GLU A 553 12.10 4.39 -6.27
CA GLU A 553 12.29 3.23 -7.15
C GLU A 553 11.97 1.91 -6.44
N GLY A 554 12.11 1.87 -5.12
CA GLY A 554 11.91 0.66 -4.30
C GLY A 554 10.48 0.11 -4.33
N ILE A 555 9.49 0.98 -4.12
CA ILE A 555 8.06 0.62 -4.15
C ILE A 555 7.68 -0.13 -5.43
N PRO A 556 7.89 0.42 -6.65
CA PRO A 556 7.49 -0.28 -7.87
C PRO A 556 8.31 -1.56 -8.13
N ALA A 557 9.60 -1.59 -7.77
CA ALA A 557 10.44 -2.77 -7.94
C ALA A 557 9.98 -3.93 -7.04
N LEU A 558 9.73 -3.64 -5.76
CA LEU A 558 9.21 -4.61 -4.79
C LEU A 558 7.79 -5.02 -5.14
N ALA A 559 6.93 -4.08 -5.55
CA ALA A 559 5.55 -4.36 -5.91
C ALA A 559 5.41 -5.39 -7.03
N ASP A 560 6.29 -5.34 -8.04
CA ASP A 560 6.36 -6.38 -9.08
C ASP A 560 6.59 -7.76 -8.45
N LYS A 561 7.59 -7.88 -7.59
CA LYS A 561 7.98 -9.16 -6.96
C LYS A 561 6.94 -9.66 -5.95
N GLN A 562 6.36 -8.76 -5.17
CA GLN A 562 5.27 -9.00 -4.23
C GLN A 562 3.96 -9.39 -4.92
N TRP A 563 3.72 -8.91 -6.15
CA TRP A 563 2.58 -9.35 -6.96
C TRP A 563 2.86 -10.68 -7.67
N GLY A 564 4.12 -11.08 -7.82
CA GLY A 564 4.54 -12.30 -8.53
C GLY A 564 4.97 -12.06 -9.99
N GLY A 565 5.21 -10.80 -10.34
CA GLY A 565 5.79 -10.38 -11.61
C GLY A 565 7.25 -10.78 -11.77
N ASN A 566 7.77 -10.59 -12.98
CA ASN A 566 9.09 -11.04 -13.42
C ASN A 566 9.84 -9.96 -14.21
N VAL A 567 9.54 -8.68 -13.96
CA VAL A 567 10.24 -7.58 -14.61
C VAL A 567 11.73 -7.68 -14.29
N SER A 568 12.55 -7.64 -15.33
CA SER A 568 14.01 -7.61 -15.21
C SER A 568 14.50 -6.21 -14.82
N GLU A 569 15.66 -6.13 -14.17
CA GLU A 569 16.29 -4.86 -13.84
C GLU A 569 16.54 -3.99 -15.09
N ALA A 570 16.93 -4.62 -16.21
CA ALA A 570 17.18 -3.93 -17.48
C ALA A 570 15.92 -3.27 -18.06
N ASN A 571 14.75 -3.88 -17.88
CA ASN A 571 13.48 -3.31 -18.33
C ASN A 571 12.93 -2.27 -17.34
N PHE A 572 13.24 -2.42 -16.05
CA PHE A 572 12.67 -1.60 -14.99
C PHE A 572 12.89 -0.10 -15.19
N THR A 573 14.09 0.33 -15.57
CA THR A 573 14.41 1.76 -15.74
C THR A 573 13.48 2.45 -16.76
N GLY A 574 13.23 1.82 -17.91
CA GLY A 574 12.35 2.37 -18.93
C GLY A 574 10.88 2.40 -18.51
N LEU A 575 10.42 1.33 -17.86
CA LEU A 575 9.07 1.23 -17.31
C LEU A 575 8.83 2.29 -16.23
N PHE A 576 9.77 2.43 -15.30
CA PHE A 576 9.72 3.39 -14.22
C PHE A 576 9.64 4.83 -14.74
N ALA A 577 10.52 5.21 -15.68
CA ALA A 577 10.53 6.55 -16.28
C ALA A 577 9.22 6.91 -17.00
N ALA A 578 8.55 5.93 -17.61
CA ALA A 578 7.27 6.14 -18.28
C ALA A 578 6.09 6.25 -17.29
N LEU A 579 6.14 5.50 -16.18
CA LEU A 579 5.03 5.32 -15.25
C LEU A 579 5.03 6.32 -14.09
N GLN A 580 6.18 6.47 -13.40
CA GLN A 580 6.25 7.21 -12.13
C GLN A 580 5.77 8.68 -12.27
N PRO A 581 6.18 9.48 -13.27
CA PRO A 581 5.80 10.89 -13.37
C PRO A 581 4.31 11.12 -13.63
N LYS A 582 3.58 10.07 -14.04
CA LYS A 582 2.16 10.12 -14.40
C LYS A 582 1.28 9.33 -13.42
N THR A 583 1.84 8.92 -12.28
CA THR A 583 1.09 8.22 -11.22
C THR A 583 -0.03 9.13 -10.68
N PRO A 584 -1.30 8.73 -10.78
CA PRO A 584 -2.43 9.59 -10.41
C PRO A 584 -2.60 9.74 -8.90
N GLY A 585 -3.14 10.88 -8.48
CA GLY A 585 -3.56 11.10 -7.09
C GLY A 585 -2.44 11.41 -6.10
N GLN A 586 -1.25 11.79 -6.59
CA GLN A 586 -0.09 12.20 -5.79
C GLN A 586 0.73 13.27 -6.52
N ASN A 587 1.48 14.08 -5.77
CA ASN A 587 2.59 14.88 -6.28
C ASN A 587 3.78 14.86 -5.30
N LEU A 588 4.27 13.68 -4.95
CA LEU A 588 5.33 13.47 -3.95
C LEU A 588 6.66 14.15 -4.34
N GLU A 589 6.93 14.29 -5.64
CA GLU A 589 8.10 15.03 -6.15
C GLU A 589 7.90 16.55 -6.19
N ARG A 590 6.70 17.04 -5.88
CA ARG A 590 6.33 18.47 -5.99
C ARG A 590 6.71 19.04 -7.35
N THR A 591 6.43 18.29 -8.41
CA THR A 591 6.63 18.72 -9.80
C THR A 591 5.63 19.81 -10.14
N ILE A 592 6.06 20.73 -11.00
CA ILE A 592 5.22 21.81 -11.54
C ILE A 592 5.26 21.67 -13.05
N PRO A 593 4.11 21.47 -13.73
CA PRO A 593 4.06 21.44 -15.18
C PRO A 593 4.67 22.70 -15.78
N SER A 594 5.51 22.57 -16.81
CA SER A 594 6.11 23.72 -17.48
C SER A 594 6.31 23.44 -18.96
N LYS A 595 6.17 24.48 -19.78
CA LYS A 595 6.43 24.49 -21.22
C LYS A 595 7.87 24.92 -21.56
N SER A 596 8.65 25.35 -20.57
CA SER A 596 10.05 25.76 -20.72
C SER A 596 10.83 25.54 -19.42
N ASP A 597 12.15 25.72 -19.44
CA ASP A 597 12.97 25.63 -18.22
C ASP A 597 12.60 26.68 -17.17
N THR A 598 12.09 27.84 -17.60
CA THR A 598 11.49 28.84 -16.72
C THR A 598 10.06 28.43 -16.38
N ILE A 599 9.81 28.10 -15.12
CA ILE A 599 8.48 27.73 -14.61
C ILE A 599 7.62 28.98 -14.46
N PHE A 600 8.14 30.03 -13.83
CA PHE A 600 7.53 31.35 -13.82
C PHE A 600 8.57 32.45 -13.73
N ASN A 601 8.22 33.67 -14.17
CA ASN A 601 9.05 34.85 -14.00
C ASN A 601 8.17 36.11 -13.79
N TYR A 602 8.22 36.64 -12.57
CA TYR A 602 7.51 37.86 -12.16
C TYR A 602 8.44 39.07 -12.21
N GLU A 603 8.29 39.85 -13.28
CA GLU A 603 8.96 41.15 -13.43
C GLU A 603 8.00 42.28 -13.08
N LEU A 604 8.49 43.28 -12.35
CA LEU A 604 7.68 44.41 -11.90
C LEU A 604 7.85 45.66 -12.79
N ASP A 605 8.83 45.67 -13.68
CA ASP A 605 9.07 46.81 -14.55
C ASP A 605 7.85 47.05 -15.47
N GLY A 606 7.38 48.29 -15.48
CA GLY A 606 6.14 48.67 -16.18
C GLY A 606 4.83 48.22 -15.51
N LEU A 607 4.87 47.53 -14.36
CA LEU A 607 3.68 47.18 -13.59
C LEU A 607 2.99 48.47 -13.12
N ARG A 608 1.69 48.58 -13.42
CA ARG A 608 0.81 49.65 -12.90
C ARG A 608 0.06 49.13 -11.68
N ASN A 609 -0.61 50.00 -10.93
CA ASN A 609 -1.50 49.60 -9.83
C ASN A 609 -2.47 48.52 -10.31
N SER A 610 -2.24 47.30 -9.84
CA SER A 610 -2.92 46.06 -10.25
C SER A 610 -2.90 45.11 -9.05
N SER A 611 -3.96 44.32 -8.90
CA SER A 611 -4.00 43.23 -7.91
C SER A 611 -3.31 41.96 -8.40
N PHE A 612 -2.71 41.99 -9.60
CA PHE A 612 -2.11 40.86 -10.29
C PHE A 612 -0.71 41.21 -10.79
N ILE A 613 0.19 40.24 -10.71
CA ILE A 613 1.54 40.28 -11.28
C ILE A 613 1.59 39.20 -12.37
N PRO A 614 1.68 39.60 -13.66
CA PRO A 614 1.69 38.64 -14.75
C PRO A 614 2.94 37.76 -14.71
N ASP A 615 2.77 36.49 -15.03
CA ASP A 615 3.88 35.60 -15.32
C ASP A 615 4.34 35.83 -16.76
N SER A 616 5.59 36.27 -16.93
CA SER A 616 6.19 36.49 -18.26
C SER A 616 6.63 35.19 -18.96
N SER A 617 6.58 34.05 -18.25
CA SER A 617 6.81 32.73 -18.82
C SER A 617 5.60 32.26 -19.68
N PRO A 618 5.76 31.21 -20.51
CA PRO A 618 4.65 30.65 -21.28
C PRO A 618 3.63 29.85 -20.45
N ASN A 619 3.81 29.74 -19.12
CA ASN A 619 3.04 28.88 -18.24
C ASN A 619 1.83 29.56 -17.58
N ASN A 620 1.79 30.90 -17.56
CA ASN A 620 0.66 31.69 -17.08
C ASN A 620 0.33 31.50 -15.59
N TYR A 621 1.35 31.30 -14.74
CA TYR A 621 1.19 31.23 -13.29
C TYR A 621 1.04 32.63 -12.67
N THR A 622 0.02 33.39 -13.05
CA THR A 622 -0.17 34.78 -12.56
C THR A 622 -0.25 34.86 -11.03
N ALA A 623 0.55 35.73 -10.41
CA ALA A 623 0.50 35.97 -8.97
C ALA A 623 -0.48 37.09 -8.59
N HIS A 624 -0.94 37.06 -7.35
CA HIS A 624 -1.81 38.07 -6.75
C HIS A 624 -1.04 38.94 -5.77
N THR A 625 -1.40 40.21 -5.66
CA THR A 625 -0.78 41.13 -4.70
C THR A 625 -1.79 42.06 -4.04
N THR A 626 -1.60 42.29 -2.74
CA THR A 626 -2.26 43.37 -1.97
C THR A 626 -1.30 44.53 -1.71
N CYS A 627 -0.07 44.44 -2.20
CA CYS A 627 0.95 45.47 -2.04
C CYS A 627 0.67 46.68 -2.92
N THR A 628 1.08 47.86 -2.45
CA THR A 628 1.06 49.08 -3.26
C THR A 628 2.25 49.11 -4.20
N VAL A 629 2.02 49.42 -5.48
CA VAL A 629 3.09 49.65 -6.46
C VAL A 629 3.75 51.00 -6.17
N GLY A 630 5.07 50.98 -6.00
CA GLY A 630 5.89 52.16 -5.82
C GLY A 630 7.11 52.14 -6.73
N LYS A 631 7.93 53.19 -6.61
CA LYS A 631 9.25 53.23 -7.22
C LYS A 631 10.30 53.43 -6.14
N ASP A 632 11.43 52.75 -6.29
CA ASP A 632 12.65 52.97 -5.52
C ASP A 632 13.78 53.28 -6.51
N GLY A 633 14.11 54.57 -6.64
CA GLY A 633 14.91 55.07 -7.76
C GLY A 633 14.23 54.80 -9.11
N SER A 634 14.89 54.06 -10.00
CA SER A 634 14.36 53.68 -11.31
C SER A 634 13.57 52.38 -11.32
N MET A 635 13.63 51.57 -10.25
CA MET A 635 13.00 50.25 -10.19
C MET A 635 11.55 50.35 -9.71
N THR A 636 10.64 49.62 -10.36
CA THR A 636 9.30 49.38 -9.81
C THR A 636 9.39 48.33 -8.71
N ALA A 637 8.75 48.60 -7.57
CA ALA A 637 8.76 47.68 -6.44
C ALA A 637 7.40 47.64 -5.72
N LEU A 638 7.15 46.54 -5.00
CA LEU A 638 5.97 46.35 -4.17
C LEU A 638 6.34 46.48 -2.70
N ALA A 639 5.60 47.33 -1.95
CA ALA A 639 5.80 47.46 -0.51
C ALA A 639 5.17 46.29 0.26
N VAL A 640 6.01 45.53 0.97
CA VAL A 640 5.65 44.32 1.70
C VAL A 640 5.63 44.61 3.21
N SER A 641 4.63 44.06 3.90
CA SER A 641 4.44 44.21 5.34
C SER A 641 3.50 43.14 5.89
N GLU A 642 3.18 43.18 7.19
CA GLU A 642 2.20 42.27 7.79
C GLU A 642 0.78 42.40 7.21
N SER A 643 0.44 43.54 6.61
CA SER A 643 -0.85 43.77 5.96
C SER A 643 -0.82 43.61 4.44
N ARG A 644 0.36 43.38 3.85
CA ARG A 644 0.57 43.39 2.39
C ARG A 644 1.41 42.20 1.94
N SER A 645 0.90 41.44 0.98
CA SER A 645 1.57 40.21 0.53
C SER A 645 1.47 40.02 -0.98
N VAL A 646 2.44 39.26 -1.51
CA VAL A 646 2.38 38.65 -2.83
C VAL A 646 2.09 37.16 -2.66
N THR A 647 1.13 36.62 -3.40
CA THR A 647 0.72 35.20 -3.33
C THR A 647 0.74 34.60 -4.73
N THR A 648 1.46 33.50 -4.91
CA THR A 648 1.49 32.76 -6.18
C THR A 648 0.44 31.64 -6.17
N PRO A 649 0.06 31.10 -7.34
CA PRO A 649 -0.82 29.93 -7.40
C PRO A 649 -0.10 28.61 -7.08
N LEU A 650 1.20 28.65 -6.77
CA LEU A 650 2.06 27.49 -6.54
C LEU A 650 2.39 27.37 -5.05
N ASP A 651 2.65 26.15 -4.56
CA ASP A 651 2.93 25.93 -3.14
C ASP A 651 4.42 25.63 -2.88
N SER A 652 4.95 24.59 -3.53
CA SER A 652 6.35 24.19 -3.42
C SER A 652 6.88 23.59 -4.73
N LYS A 653 8.20 23.59 -4.91
CA LYS A 653 8.90 22.86 -5.99
C LYS A 653 9.93 21.91 -5.40
N GLY A 654 9.84 20.62 -5.71
CA GLY A 654 10.79 19.61 -5.24
C GLY A 654 11.94 19.42 -6.22
N ARG A 655 13.16 19.33 -5.69
CA ARG A 655 14.46 19.04 -6.34
C ARG A 655 14.78 19.88 -7.58
N ASN A 656 16.05 19.92 -7.97
CA ASN A 656 16.49 20.46 -9.26
C ASN A 656 15.78 21.76 -9.66
N TYR A 657 15.98 22.79 -8.85
CA TYR A 657 15.37 24.11 -9.04
C TYR A 657 16.37 25.22 -8.77
N THR A 658 16.12 26.37 -9.38
CA THR A 658 16.70 27.66 -8.95
C THR A 658 15.55 28.64 -8.75
N LEU A 659 15.31 29.03 -7.49
CA LEU A 659 14.37 30.07 -7.11
C LEU A 659 15.15 31.35 -6.82
N SER A 660 14.91 32.39 -7.61
CA SER A 660 15.58 33.69 -7.47
C SER A 660 14.61 34.75 -6.95
N LEU A 661 15.01 35.45 -5.89
CA LEU A 661 14.25 36.50 -5.22
C LEU A 661 15.02 37.81 -5.27
N SER A 662 14.36 38.92 -5.61
CA SER A 662 14.91 40.28 -5.48
C SER A 662 14.16 41.03 -4.39
N LEU A 663 14.83 41.33 -3.27
CA LEU A 663 14.23 41.90 -2.06
C LEU A 663 15.07 43.04 -1.50
N ARG A 664 14.41 43.92 -0.74
CA ARG A 664 15.04 44.86 0.21
C ARG A 664 14.32 44.72 1.54
N VAL A 665 15.03 44.39 2.61
CA VAL A 665 14.45 44.27 3.96
C VAL A 665 14.78 45.54 4.73
N ASP A 666 13.77 46.39 4.96
CA ASP A 666 13.95 47.72 5.58
C ASP A 666 13.96 47.63 7.11
N SER A 667 13.09 46.79 7.68
CA SER A 667 13.06 46.53 9.13
C SER A 667 12.58 45.12 9.45
N LEU A 668 13.05 44.60 10.58
CA LEU A 668 12.59 43.36 11.20
C LEU A 668 11.84 43.72 12.48
N THR A 669 10.57 43.33 12.59
CA THR A 669 9.82 43.50 13.86
C THR A 669 10.23 42.43 14.87
N ASP A 670 10.60 41.24 14.39
CA ASP A 670 11.29 40.21 15.17
C ASP A 670 12.55 39.74 14.41
N PRO A 671 13.76 40.13 14.85
CA PRO A 671 15.01 39.77 14.17
C PRO A 671 15.38 38.29 14.29
N THR A 672 14.67 37.53 15.14
CA THR A 672 14.91 36.09 15.35
C THR A 672 13.91 35.22 14.62
N ASN A 673 12.84 35.81 14.06
CA ASN A 673 11.71 35.07 13.52
C ASN A 673 11.01 35.85 12.39
N ALA A 674 11.75 36.20 11.33
CA ALA A 674 11.16 36.86 10.16
C ALA A 674 10.94 35.86 9.01
N THR A 675 9.71 35.78 8.51
CA THR A 675 9.31 34.89 7.41
C THR A 675 9.34 35.64 6.08
N LEU A 676 10.28 35.30 5.21
CA LEU A 676 10.41 35.93 3.89
C LEU A 676 9.45 35.32 2.86
N LEU A 677 9.40 33.99 2.78
CA LEU A 677 8.60 33.28 1.79
C LEU A 677 8.12 31.95 2.35
N THR A 678 6.81 31.71 2.34
CA THR A 678 6.22 30.44 2.77
C THR A 678 5.89 29.56 1.57
N GLY A 679 6.04 28.24 1.74
CA GLY A 679 5.49 27.21 0.87
C GLY A 679 4.74 26.17 1.70
N ARG A 680 4.29 25.10 1.05
CA ARG A 680 3.64 23.98 1.75
C ARG A 680 4.65 23.13 2.53
N ASP A 681 5.81 22.88 1.93
CA ASP A 681 6.78 21.90 2.45
C ASP A 681 7.96 22.57 3.20
N SER A 682 8.16 23.88 3.00
CA SER A 682 9.23 24.64 3.65
C SER A 682 8.88 26.13 3.79
N ILE A 683 9.68 26.85 4.58
CA ILE A 683 9.59 28.29 4.79
C ILE A 683 11.01 28.88 4.74
N LEU A 684 11.19 29.94 3.94
CA LEU A 684 12.41 30.75 3.96
C LEU A 684 12.27 31.86 5.00
N MET A 685 13.24 31.92 5.92
CA MET A 685 13.23 32.79 7.08
C MET A 685 14.57 33.52 7.28
N LEU A 686 14.54 34.57 8.10
CA LEU A 686 15.69 35.19 8.74
C LEU A 686 15.61 34.97 10.25
N THR A 687 16.59 34.24 10.80
CA THR A 687 16.65 33.90 12.23
C THR A 687 18.06 34.06 12.81
N PRO A 688 18.58 35.26 13.06
CA PRO A 688 18.94 36.35 12.12
C PRO A 688 19.64 35.95 10.80
N ASN A 689 20.08 34.70 10.66
CA ASN A 689 20.70 34.19 9.43
C ASN A 689 19.67 33.65 8.45
N ILE A 690 20.08 33.43 7.19
CA ILE A 690 19.26 32.76 6.17
C ILE A 690 18.98 31.32 6.64
N THR A 691 17.70 31.01 6.76
CA THR A 691 17.22 29.74 7.32
C THR A 691 16.11 29.17 6.46
N LEU A 692 16.15 27.86 6.22
CA LEU A 692 14.99 27.10 5.75
C LEU A 692 14.38 26.35 6.95
N PHE A 693 13.10 26.55 7.20
CA PHE A 693 12.32 25.75 8.13
C PHE A 693 11.54 24.70 7.33
N ALA A 694 11.80 23.42 7.57
CA ALA A 694 11.17 22.31 6.84
C ALA A 694 11.09 21.07 7.74
N GLY A 695 10.00 20.30 7.63
CA GLY A 695 9.80 19.09 8.44
C GLY A 695 9.86 19.33 9.95
N GLY A 696 9.51 20.52 10.43
CA GLY A 696 9.61 20.88 11.86
C GLY A 696 10.99 21.37 12.32
N ASN A 697 11.98 21.43 11.43
CA ASN A 697 13.38 21.69 11.77
C ASN A 697 13.94 22.94 11.07
N TYR A 698 14.91 23.58 11.72
CA TYR A 698 15.60 24.78 11.20
C TYR A 698 16.96 24.42 10.61
N PHE A 699 17.13 24.67 9.32
CA PHE A 699 18.39 24.51 8.58
C PHE A 699 18.99 25.89 8.33
N ARG A 700 20.06 26.25 9.05
CA ARG A 700 20.60 27.60 9.10
C ARG A 700 21.95 27.71 8.39
N LEU A 701 22.14 28.76 7.62
CA LEU A 701 23.45 29.13 7.05
C LEU A 701 24.21 30.07 7.97
N ASN A 702 25.51 30.21 7.75
CA ASN A 702 26.34 31.22 8.42
C ASN A 702 26.40 32.53 7.63
N ALA A 703 25.25 33.02 7.17
CA ALA A 703 25.13 34.28 6.43
C ALA A 703 23.76 34.92 6.67
N THR A 704 23.69 36.24 6.59
CA THR A 704 22.46 37.04 6.67
C THR A 704 22.33 37.94 5.45
N VAL A 705 21.17 38.59 5.30
CA VAL A 705 20.89 39.54 4.21
C VAL A 705 21.24 40.98 4.64
N PRO A 706 21.66 41.86 3.72
CA PRO A 706 21.91 43.25 4.04
C PRO A 706 20.58 43.99 4.29
N GLN A 707 20.43 44.61 5.47
CA GLN A 707 19.25 45.41 5.79
C GLN A 707 19.33 46.81 5.15
N GLY A 708 18.21 47.30 4.64
CA GLY A 708 18.09 48.59 3.96
C GLY A 708 18.66 48.62 2.54
N GLU A 709 19.23 47.52 2.04
CA GLU A 709 19.82 47.42 0.70
C GLU A 709 19.14 46.34 -0.15
N TRP A 710 19.12 46.54 -1.46
CA TRP A 710 18.64 45.52 -2.39
C TRP A 710 19.61 44.34 -2.44
N PHE A 711 19.06 43.13 -2.40
CA PHE A 711 19.80 41.91 -2.63
C PHE A 711 19.00 40.94 -3.51
N ARG A 712 19.75 40.13 -4.25
CA ARG A 712 19.25 38.93 -4.90
C ARG A 712 19.61 37.71 -4.07
N LEU A 713 18.64 36.87 -3.77
CA LEU A 713 18.83 35.59 -3.12
C LEU A 713 18.41 34.47 -4.08
N ASP A 714 19.36 33.59 -4.41
CA ASP A 714 19.09 32.38 -5.19
C ASP A 714 19.07 31.18 -4.23
N LEU A 715 17.95 30.47 -4.15
CA LEU A 715 17.85 29.15 -3.54
C LEU A 715 17.97 28.08 -4.63
N VAL A 716 18.91 27.15 -4.47
CA VAL A 716 19.23 26.15 -5.50
C VAL A 716 19.11 24.74 -4.94
N GLY A 717 18.20 23.95 -5.48
CA GLY A 717 18.12 22.51 -5.22
C GLY A 717 18.86 21.73 -6.31
N ARG A 718 19.74 20.80 -5.93
CA ARG A 718 20.46 19.87 -6.83
C ARG A 718 20.50 18.48 -6.23
N GLY A 719 19.75 17.54 -6.81
CA GLY A 719 19.62 16.19 -6.28
C GLY A 719 19.28 16.23 -4.79
N ASN A 720 20.11 15.59 -3.97
CA ASN A 720 19.95 15.53 -2.51
C ASN A 720 20.54 16.73 -1.74
N ARG A 721 20.81 17.87 -2.39
CA ARG A 721 21.43 19.05 -1.77
C ARG A 721 20.65 20.32 -2.03
N THR A 722 20.73 21.24 -1.07
CA THR A 722 20.14 22.59 -1.14
C THR A 722 21.18 23.63 -0.83
N PHE A 723 21.19 24.73 -1.58
CA PHE A 723 22.12 25.83 -1.46
C PHE A 723 21.40 27.18 -1.44
N ALA A 724 22.08 28.21 -0.93
CA ALA A 724 21.73 29.60 -1.15
C ALA A 724 22.93 30.41 -1.66
N ALA A 725 22.69 31.40 -2.52
CA ALA A 725 23.69 32.37 -2.95
C ALA A 725 23.12 33.79 -2.88
N LEU A 726 23.91 34.74 -2.36
CA LEU A 726 23.57 36.15 -2.31
C LEU A 726 24.29 36.91 -3.41
N ASN A 727 23.57 37.73 -4.17
CA ASN A 727 24.10 38.64 -5.20
C ASN A 727 25.04 37.97 -6.22
N GLY A 728 24.77 36.70 -6.57
CA GLY A 728 25.63 35.91 -7.47
C GLY A 728 26.98 35.51 -6.86
N GLY A 729 27.14 35.61 -5.55
CA GLY A 729 28.32 35.18 -4.80
C GLY A 729 28.41 33.66 -4.65
N ALA A 730 29.31 33.23 -3.76
CA ALA A 730 29.53 31.81 -3.49
C ALA A 730 28.30 31.12 -2.90
N GLU A 731 28.08 29.87 -3.30
CA GLU A 731 27.00 29.05 -2.79
C GLU A 731 27.30 28.52 -1.40
N MET A 732 26.31 28.63 -0.52
CA MET A 732 26.35 28.12 0.84
C MET A 732 25.37 26.96 0.95
N GLN A 733 25.87 25.80 1.37
CA GLN A 733 25.06 24.59 1.46
C GLN A 733 24.30 24.54 2.79
N PHE A 734 23.01 24.20 2.73
CA PHE A 734 22.26 23.79 3.91
C PHE A 734 22.66 22.36 4.28
N LEU A 735 22.91 22.13 5.56
CA LEU A 735 23.27 20.82 6.11
C LEU A 735 22.36 20.49 7.29
N THR A 736 22.14 19.20 7.51
CA THR A 736 21.60 18.68 8.78
C THR A 736 22.74 18.27 9.72
N ILE A 737 22.45 18.24 11.02
CA ILE A 737 23.33 17.75 12.08
C ILE A 737 22.59 16.65 12.83
N MET A 738 23.12 15.42 12.78
CA MET A 738 22.59 14.27 13.48
C MET A 738 23.39 14.00 14.74
N GLY A 739 22.71 13.74 15.85
CA GLY A 739 23.34 13.25 17.08
C GLY A 739 23.45 11.73 17.04
N ILE A 740 24.67 11.21 16.92
CA ILE A 740 24.89 9.76 16.80
C ILE A 740 25.00 9.18 18.21
N ASN A 741 23.92 8.56 18.66
CA ASN A 741 23.80 7.80 19.91
C ASN A 741 24.23 8.59 21.17
N GLY A 742 24.14 9.93 21.13
CA GLY A 742 24.60 10.81 22.20
C GLY A 742 26.12 10.94 22.34
N VAL A 743 26.90 10.50 21.33
CA VAL A 743 28.37 10.46 21.41
C VAL A 743 29.03 11.56 20.57
N TYR A 744 28.59 11.74 19.33
CA TYR A 744 29.18 12.73 18.41
C TYR A 744 28.14 13.25 17.41
N HIS A 745 28.49 14.33 16.71
CA HIS A 745 27.65 14.89 15.65
C HIS A 745 28.13 14.47 14.26
N HIS A 746 27.19 14.14 13.37
CA HIS A 746 27.44 13.88 11.95
C HIS A 746 26.73 14.94 11.10
N TRP A 747 27.47 15.54 10.17
CA TRP A 747 26.93 16.51 9.22
C TRP A 747 26.61 15.82 7.90
N ALA A 748 25.41 16.04 7.38
CA ALA A 748 24.99 15.47 6.10
C ALA A 748 24.25 16.50 5.24
N GLU A 749 24.22 16.26 3.94
CA GLU A 749 23.41 17.06 3.02
C GLU A 749 21.91 16.99 3.32
N ILE A 750 21.21 18.07 3.03
CA ILE A 750 19.75 18.13 3.12
C ILE A 750 19.14 18.67 1.83
N ALA A 751 18.06 18.03 1.41
CA ALA A 751 17.34 18.35 0.20
C ALA A 751 15.96 18.90 0.58
N ILE A 752 15.73 20.19 0.35
CA ILE A 752 14.54 20.91 0.82
C ILE A 752 13.78 21.45 -0.39
N GLU A 753 12.47 21.23 -0.42
CA GLU A 753 11.54 21.78 -1.41
C GLU A 753 11.56 23.32 -1.37
N ALA A 754 11.53 23.97 -2.54
CA ALA A 754 11.50 25.43 -2.61
C ALA A 754 10.14 25.96 -2.12
N PRO A 755 10.10 26.97 -1.24
CA PRO A 755 8.85 27.63 -0.85
C PRO A 755 8.38 28.59 -1.96
N LEU A 756 7.10 28.57 -2.34
CA LEU A 756 6.62 29.39 -3.47
C LEU A 756 5.33 30.17 -3.20
N ARG A 757 4.61 29.88 -2.12
CA ARG A 757 3.22 30.32 -1.93
C ARG A 757 3.08 31.80 -1.66
N LYS A 758 3.70 32.32 -0.60
CA LYS A 758 3.37 33.66 -0.10
C LYS A 758 4.57 34.39 0.47
N LEU A 759 4.76 35.62 0.00
CA LEU A 759 5.75 36.58 0.48
C LEU A 759 5.05 37.71 1.25
N GLY A 760 5.46 37.95 2.50
CA GLY A 760 4.84 38.92 3.40
C GLY A 760 3.47 38.50 3.95
N GLY A 761 2.71 39.48 4.45
CA GLY A 761 1.42 39.26 5.11
C GLY A 761 1.55 38.91 6.59
N SER A 762 0.43 38.54 7.21
CA SER A 762 0.32 38.34 8.66
C SER A 762 1.46 37.49 9.23
N ASN A 763 2.07 37.94 10.33
CA ASN A 763 3.17 37.28 11.04
C ASN A 763 4.47 37.11 10.22
N CYS A 764 4.66 37.86 9.12
CA CYS A 764 5.94 37.82 8.40
C CYS A 764 7.08 38.46 9.20
N ASN A 765 6.78 39.37 10.12
CA ASN A 765 7.72 40.05 11.01
C ASN A 765 8.83 40.87 10.30
N TRP A 766 8.55 41.37 9.10
CA TRP A 766 9.44 42.30 8.39
C TRP A 766 8.67 43.28 7.52
N THR A 767 9.30 44.40 7.20
CA THR A 767 8.82 45.33 6.17
C THR A 767 9.92 45.62 5.16
N GLY A 768 9.55 45.90 3.92
CA GLY A 768 10.50 46.20 2.88
C GLY A 768 9.89 46.23 1.49
N LEU A 769 10.73 45.98 0.48
CA LEU A 769 10.37 46.02 -0.93
C LEU A 769 10.61 44.68 -1.63
N PHE A 770 9.68 44.33 -2.50
CA PHE A 770 9.78 43.19 -3.42
C PHE A 770 10.01 43.70 -4.84
N GLY A 771 11.05 43.20 -5.50
CA GLY A 771 11.50 43.63 -6.84
C GLY A 771 11.20 42.61 -7.95
N GLY A 772 10.93 41.36 -7.60
CA GLY A 772 10.64 40.28 -8.56
C GLY A 772 11.01 38.91 -8.03
N MET A 773 10.51 37.86 -8.69
CA MET A 773 10.81 36.47 -8.35
C MET A 773 10.70 35.58 -9.59
N SER A 774 11.63 34.64 -9.76
CA SER A 774 11.60 33.67 -10.85
C SER A 774 11.95 32.27 -10.38
N LEU A 775 11.41 31.27 -11.04
CA LEU A 775 11.70 29.86 -10.78
C LEU A 775 12.09 29.18 -12.08
N LYS A 776 13.24 28.50 -12.06
CA LYS A 776 13.70 27.65 -13.16
C LYS A 776 13.81 26.21 -12.68
N SER A 777 13.42 25.27 -13.54
CA SER A 777 13.85 23.88 -13.41
C SER A 777 15.31 23.82 -13.83
N THR A 778 16.17 23.27 -12.98
CA THR A 778 17.52 22.92 -13.39
C THR A 778 17.49 21.47 -13.89
N ALA A 779 18.17 21.19 -15.00
CA ALA A 779 18.31 19.83 -15.52
C ALA A 779 19.35 19.05 -14.72
#